data_AF-A0A4R2NWB7-F1
#
_entry.id   AF-A0A4R2NWB7-F1
#
_cell.length_a   1.000
_cell.length_b   1.000
_cell.length_c   1.000
_cell.angle_alpha   90.00
_cell.angle_beta   90.00
_cell.angle_gamma   90.00
#
_symmetry.space_group_name_H-M   'P 1'
#
loop_
_entity.id
_entity.type
_entity.pdbx_description
1 polymer ?
#
loop_
_entity_poly.entity_id
_entity_poly.type
_entity_poly.pdbx_seq_one_letter_code
_entity_poly.pdbx_strand_id
1 'polypeptide(L)'
;MEESNNYKSSSCWNCDGDIETITKRLKEMFVEMGQKTRIERGQKPAERAVFRKQHGIAYGNFVINKDIEERFKLGLFAGDSYECAVRFSSDTTPTSPDLHSTLGVGLKLFGINGENILDGGTNADFIMQNIDRFFARDAQQMCSFTTAGVIDRDYDSYIDKHPELAAILQAMTKEEASVLSASYWAILPFKLGDNQIVKYRLVPENTYKGTPFNENDYLKIDLEKRLLQGDATFRFEIQLRTNPDTMPIDDAQVVWSTEESPYICIAKLHLPKQNVAGIGQAEFGSNLAFNIWRTLPQHEPLGSIAEVRKVVYAASAEARHQANGELLEEPKERNPKFQGNTDEDDDCIVTAGIYPPIGIMRVGNSQKEYFIGPLTDEPIAQEDPYAYRDEIGALKRQAAQFRVYGFNAAGKAVKELTAENAKITWHCHLANQKASWYQFQLALDIPEAADAPPSFLRNINVPNRESLLIDGGAKSISGTNIQDGPFFEGEFLSKKVYLGEMKTDEKGRLIMLGGHGKSENIDGDIAITFANNEGWYDDTSDGPVTAEVEYNGTKLKVDPAWVVCAPPDYAPMQKSVRTMWDLMRSVAVKSGMLTRPQRPSFTKDILPIFQRMTDLQWVNAGFAGAFGWGGQFNYTSKEWIKKLGNPSPAFLEMRRTISNNFRRIEVTGAEAPQLWPWLYGDAISIPSTGSVRQHATLSELQLEFLDQWVTGDFDADYMDTEGCPFHEKQKTIDDLPVHEQPDMLTKAAMDFCLADAFHPGCEMTWPMRSSGMYMAPFRVKHAKATPPVNNIYYGPTMSSDTLTLAKGPILGGQVAGGITRWMAIPWQTDTASCRDGYTTTYDPYLPTFWPARVPNNILNEKRYDQTLDTNLAEETRMEAFADRADWLNDLPLDGAAPNYTNQINSMIKYFDKLAVVQKRPGVQNDPNFPKEMQVGITPTPAQEEALLKATLKDLHTTLNTDSLNSATKDVLVDAVDKLSHDNLLNEEFLLEGAQNQLLTLVEDELMKDFVQTPNVIHTISLLASKLHNINRTKSHQEAPQKRTEVGIPEKMTRFSRYIPK
;
A
#
# COMPACT_ATOMS: atom_id res chain seq x y z
N MET A 1 -71.42 -0.58 -17.89
CA MET A 1 -71.14 0.82 -17.52
C MET A 1 -71.89 1.09 -16.24
N GLU A 2 -71.31 1.24 -15.06
CA GLU A 2 -69.94 1.09 -14.56
C GLU A 2 -70.19 1.00 -13.05
N GLU A 3 -69.99 -0.18 -12.45
CA GLU A 3 -70.19 -0.39 -11.01
C GLU A 3 -68.90 -0.04 -10.25
N SER A 4 -69.05 0.86 -9.29
CA SER A 4 -68.06 1.25 -8.29
C SER A 4 -67.65 0.06 -7.42
N ASN A 5 -66.40 -0.39 -7.56
CA ASN A 5 -65.81 -1.40 -6.68
C ASN A 5 -65.36 -0.77 -5.35
N ASN A 6 -66.12 -1.08 -4.31
CA ASN A 6 -65.87 -0.76 -2.91
C ASN A 6 -64.98 -1.86 -2.31
N TYR A 7 -63.68 -1.64 -2.16
CA TYR A 7 -62.79 -2.57 -1.43
C TYR A 7 -63.09 -2.43 0.08
N LYS A 8 -63.95 -3.32 0.60
CA LYS A 8 -64.10 -3.53 2.04
C LYS A 8 -62.84 -4.22 2.57
N SER A 9 -62.27 -3.67 3.64
CA SER A 9 -61.20 -4.29 4.42
C SER A 9 -61.59 -5.73 4.81
N SER A 10 -60.62 -6.63 4.80
CA SER A 10 -60.83 -8.02 5.23
C SER A 10 -61.33 -8.04 6.69
N SER A 11 -62.37 -8.81 6.99
CA SER A 11 -62.96 -8.93 8.34
C SER A 11 -62.01 -9.43 9.44
N CYS A 12 -60.75 -9.76 9.13
CA CYS A 12 -59.74 -10.25 10.06
C CYS A 12 -58.76 -9.18 10.61
N TRP A 13 -58.77 -7.95 10.06
CA TRP A 13 -57.89 -6.85 10.48
C TRP A 13 -58.71 -5.61 10.83
N ASN A 14 -58.60 -5.14 12.08
CA ASN A 14 -59.22 -3.90 12.53
C ASN A 14 -58.33 -3.22 13.57
N CYS A 15 -58.26 -1.89 13.49
CA CYS A 15 -57.66 -1.01 14.49
C CYS A 15 -58.69 -0.42 15.46
N ASP A 16 -59.99 -0.51 15.21
CA ASP A 16 -61.01 -0.06 16.15
C ASP A 16 -61.10 -1.05 17.33
N GLY A 17 -60.93 -0.55 18.55
CA GLY A 17 -60.98 -1.37 19.74
C GLY A 17 -60.45 -0.68 20.99
N ASP A 18 -60.22 -1.46 22.03
CA ASP A 18 -59.52 -1.02 23.23
C ASP A 18 -58.01 -0.87 23.01
N ILE A 19 -57.33 -0.31 24.00
CA ILE A 19 -55.88 -0.08 23.95
C ILE A 19 -55.07 -1.37 23.77
N GLU A 20 -55.57 -2.50 24.26
CA GLU A 20 -54.92 -3.81 24.11
C GLU A 20 -54.91 -4.24 22.64
N THR A 21 -56.06 -4.10 21.96
CA THR A 21 -56.19 -4.38 20.53
C THR A 21 -55.28 -3.48 19.71
N ILE A 22 -55.30 -2.17 19.97
CA ILE A 22 -54.46 -1.18 19.28
C ILE A 22 -52.97 -1.49 19.47
N THR A 23 -52.55 -1.80 20.70
CA THR A 23 -51.17 -2.14 21.03
C THR A 23 -50.71 -3.38 20.28
N LYS A 24 -51.57 -4.42 20.21
CA LYS A 24 -51.30 -5.64 19.44
C LYS A 24 -51.08 -5.32 17.96
N ARG A 25 -51.95 -4.52 17.33
CA ARG A 25 -51.82 -4.17 15.91
C ARG A 25 -50.57 -3.36 15.60
N LEU A 26 -50.24 -2.39 16.45
CA LEU A 26 -49.02 -1.59 16.29
C LEU A 26 -47.76 -2.45 16.47
N LYS A 27 -47.74 -3.39 17.42
CA LYS A 27 -46.66 -4.38 17.54
C LYS A 27 -46.54 -5.23 16.28
N GLU A 28 -47.65 -5.76 15.77
CA GLU A 28 -47.69 -6.57 14.54
C GLU A 28 -47.11 -5.79 13.35
N MET A 29 -47.52 -4.53 13.13
CA MET A 29 -47.05 -3.73 11.99
C MET A 29 -45.56 -3.33 12.11
N PHE A 30 -45.12 -2.82 13.27
CA PHE A 30 -43.75 -2.33 13.41
C PHE A 30 -42.72 -3.46 13.57
N VAL A 31 -43.03 -4.47 14.39
CA VAL A 31 -42.06 -5.48 14.80
C VAL A 31 -42.19 -6.74 13.95
N GLU A 32 -43.38 -7.33 13.85
CA GLU A 32 -43.56 -8.61 13.14
C GLU A 32 -43.44 -8.44 11.61
N MET A 33 -44.25 -7.56 11.02
CA MET A 33 -44.27 -7.31 9.57
C MET A 33 -43.12 -6.42 9.10
N GLY A 34 -42.68 -5.49 9.95
CA GLY A 34 -41.62 -4.53 9.64
C GLY A 34 -40.23 -5.09 9.95
N GLN A 35 -39.88 -5.10 11.24
CA GLN A 35 -38.52 -5.39 11.71
C GLN A 35 -38.11 -6.85 11.46
N LYS A 36 -38.88 -7.83 11.91
CA LYS A 36 -38.55 -9.25 11.78
C LYS A 36 -38.47 -9.69 10.32
N THR A 37 -39.39 -9.24 9.47
CA THR A 37 -39.29 -9.53 8.02
C THR A 37 -37.98 -8.99 7.39
N ARG A 38 -37.45 -7.83 7.83
CA ARG A 38 -36.13 -7.36 7.38
C ARG A 38 -35.01 -8.25 7.88
N ILE A 39 -35.06 -8.68 9.15
CA ILE A 39 -34.09 -9.60 9.76
C ILE A 39 -34.09 -10.94 9.03
N GLU A 40 -35.26 -11.52 8.77
CA GLU A 40 -35.43 -12.78 8.05
C GLU A 40 -34.91 -12.72 6.60
N ARG A 41 -34.91 -11.52 5.98
CA ARG A 41 -34.32 -11.27 4.66
C ARG A 41 -32.80 -11.05 4.68
N GLY A 42 -32.16 -11.22 5.83
CA GLY A 42 -30.70 -11.17 5.97
C GLY A 42 -30.13 -9.82 6.38
N GLN A 43 -30.94 -8.91 6.97
CA GLN A 43 -30.41 -7.67 7.55
C GLN A 43 -29.39 -7.98 8.65
N LYS A 44 -28.13 -7.55 8.44
CA LYS A 44 -27.02 -7.73 9.38
C LYS A 44 -26.25 -6.42 9.57
N PRO A 45 -26.08 -5.92 10.81
CA PRO A 45 -26.75 -6.38 12.02
C PRO A 45 -28.27 -6.15 11.97
N ALA A 46 -29.05 -6.85 12.80
CA ALA A 46 -30.46 -6.56 12.96
C ALA A 46 -30.64 -5.14 13.52
N GLU A 47 -31.54 -4.36 12.94
CA GLU A 47 -31.77 -2.96 13.31
C GLU A 47 -33.05 -2.79 14.14
N ARG A 48 -33.25 -1.58 14.68
CA ARG A 48 -34.49 -1.16 15.37
C ARG A 48 -35.68 -1.08 14.41
N ALA A 49 -36.90 -1.07 14.94
CA ALA A 49 -38.10 -0.87 14.12
C ALA A 49 -38.20 0.57 13.55
N VAL A 50 -37.80 1.58 14.33
CA VAL A 50 -37.86 3.02 14.02
C VAL A 50 -36.60 3.74 14.47
N PHE A 51 -36.37 4.98 14.02
CA PHE A 51 -35.15 5.76 14.30
C PHE A 51 -33.86 4.96 14.04
N ARG A 52 -33.80 4.33 12.86
CA ARG A 52 -32.81 3.30 12.52
C ARG A 52 -31.42 3.89 12.28
N LYS A 53 -31.36 5.07 11.68
CA LYS A 53 -30.08 5.72 11.38
C LYS A 53 -29.48 6.30 12.66
N GLN A 54 -28.33 5.75 13.08
CA GLN A 54 -27.58 6.25 14.24
C GLN A 54 -26.48 7.20 13.77
N HIS A 55 -26.44 8.41 14.32
CA HIS A 55 -25.37 9.37 14.06
C HIS A 55 -24.19 9.18 15.03
N GLY A 56 -24.46 8.76 16.27
CA GLY A 56 -23.42 8.41 17.22
C GLY A 56 -23.93 8.28 18.66
N ILE A 57 -23.03 7.87 19.55
CA ILE A 57 -23.27 7.72 20.98
C ILE A 57 -22.28 8.59 21.73
N ALA A 58 -22.78 9.49 22.56
CA ALA A 58 -21.96 10.31 23.45
C ALA A 58 -22.18 9.89 24.91
N TYR A 59 -21.10 9.72 25.66
CA TYR A 59 -21.16 9.58 27.11
C TYR A 59 -21.19 10.96 27.77
N GLY A 60 -21.88 11.09 28.88
CA GLY A 60 -22.03 12.37 29.58
C GLY A 60 -22.42 12.23 31.03
N ASN A 61 -22.74 13.38 31.63
CA ASN A 61 -23.30 13.47 32.97
C ASN A 61 -24.56 14.32 32.94
N PHE A 62 -25.64 13.82 33.55
CA PHE A 62 -26.90 14.53 33.75
C PHE A 62 -26.93 15.10 35.17
N VAL A 63 -26.78 16.40 35.31
CA VAL A 63 -26.58 17.10 36.59
C VAL A 63 -27.84 17.87 36.95
N ILE A 64 -28.41 17.61 38.12
CA ILE A 64 -29.57 18.35 38.63
C ILE A 64 -29.11 19.72 39.15
N ASN A 65 -29.84 20.77 38.81
CA ASN A 65 -29.55 22.13 39.27
C ASN A 65 -29.83 22.21 40.78
N LYS A 66 -28.89 22.78 41.55
CA LYS A 66 -28.98 22.82 43.02
C LYS A 66 -30.09 23.75 43.54
N ASP A 67 -30.46 24.73 42.74
CA ASP A 67 -31.39 25.82 43.04
C ASP A 67 -32.82 25.56 42.57
N ILE A 68 -33.16 24.34 42.15
CA ILE A 68 -34.54 23.99 41.79
C ILE A 68 -35.46 23.99 43.02
N GLU A 69 -36.71 24.40 42.82
CA GLU A 69 -37.72 24.40 43.87
C GLU A 69 -37.93 22.98 44.45
N GLU A 70 -38.14 22.87 45.77
CA GLU A 70 -38.29 21.58 46.46
C GLU A 70 -39.41 20.70 45.89
N ARG A 71 -40.48 21.31 45.35
CA ARG A 71 -41.57 20.56 44.69
C ARG A 71 -41.12 19.77 43.46
N PHE A 72 -39.99 20.10 42.85
CA PHE A 72 -39.44 19.38 41.69
C PHE A 72 -38.43 18.30 42.05
N LYS A 73 -37.95 18.24 43.31
CA LYS A 73 -36.98 17.24 43.79
C LYS A 73 -37.66 15.91 44.11
N LEU A 74 -38.29 15.29 43.12
CA LEU A 74 -39.04 14.04 43.27
C LEU A 74 -38.49 12.94 42.35
N GLY A 75 -38.46 11.70 42.85
CA GLY A 75 -37.91 10.55 42.12
C GLY A 75 -36.47 10.80 41.66
N LEU A 76 -36.22 10.70 40.35
CA LEU A 76 -34.88 10.89 39.79
C LEU A 76 -34.36 12.33 39.91
N PHE A 77 -35.22 13.34 40.07
CA PHE A 77 -34.78 14.73 40.27
C PHE A 77 -34.38 15.04 41.73
N ALA A 78 -34.50 14.07 42.63
CA ALA A 78 -34.01 14.20 44.01
C ALA A 78 -32.50 13.90 44.15
N GLY A 79 -31.87 13.32 43.12
CA GLY A 79 -30.42 13.07 43.11
C GLY A 79 -29.59 14.28 42.67
N ASP A 80 -28.27 14.14 42.72
CA ASP A 80 -27.33 15.21 42.34
C ASP A 80 -26.90 15.13 40.86
N SER A 81 -26.44 13.96 40.43
CA SER A 81 -25.92 13.74 39.07
C SER A 81 -25.96 12.26 38.71
N TYR A 82 -26.14 11.96 37.43
CA TYR A 82 -26.14 10.61 36.88
C TYR A 82 -25.21 10.49 35.68
N GLU A 83 -24.48 9.38 35.62
CA GLU A 83 -23.77 9.00 34.41
C GLU A 83 -24.77 8.67 33.31
N CYS A 84 -24.48 9.03 32.06
CA CYS A 84 -25.41 8.76 30.97
C CYS A 84 -24.76 8.40 29.63
N ALA A 85 -25.55 7.73 28.80
CA ALA A 85 -25.27 7.51 27.39
C ALA A 85 -26.37 8.15 26.53
N VAL A 86 -25.97 8.88 25.50
CA VAL A 86 -26.85 9.68 24.64
C VAL A 86 -26.73 9.19 23.21
N ARG A 87 -27.81 8.64 22.68
CA ARG A 87 -27.94 8.19 21.30
C ARG A 87 -28.56 9.27 20.44
N PHE A 88 -27.82 9.76 19.46
CA PHE A 88 -28.34 10.63 18.41
C PHE A 88 -28.70 9.81 17.18
N SER A 89 -29.87 10.06 16.61
CA SER A 89 -30.42 9.30 15.50
C SER A 89 -31.43 10.11 14.70
N SER A 90 -31.88 9.56 13.57
CA SER A 90 -32.97 10.13 12.77
C SER A 90 -33.98 9.07 12.32
N ASP A 91 -35.18 9.52 11.98
CA ASP A 91 -36.32 8.71 11.54
C ASP A 91 -36.25 8.25 10.07
N THR A 92 -35.05 8.20 9.49
CA THR A 92 -34.82 7.78 8.10
C THR A 92 -34.13 6.40 8.01
N THR A 93 -33.95 5.90 6.79
CA THR A 93 -33.18 4.67 6.56
C THR A 93 -31.69 4.93 6.73
N PRO A 94 -30.87 3.94 7.15
CA PRO A 94 -29.43 4.14 7.32
C PRO A 94 -28.69 4.66 6.08
N THR A 95 -29.24 4.43 4.87
CA THR A 95 -28.65 4.83 3.59
C THR A 95 -29.23 6.12 3.00
N SER A 96 -30.25 6.70 3.64
CA SER A 96 -30.89 7.92 3.15
C SER A 96 -30.10 9.16 3.54
N PRO A 97 -30.22 10.29 2.81
CA PRO A 97 -29.65 11.57 3.21
C PRO A 97 -30.10 12.04 4.60
N ASP A 98 -29.25 12.80 5.28
CA ASP A 98 -29.54 13.34 6.62
C ASP A 98 -30.51 14.55 6.59
N LEU A 99 -30.58 15.27 5.46
CA LEU A 99 -31.50 16.39 5.28
C LEU A 99 -32.96 15.94 5.33
N HIS A 100 -33.84 16.87 5.72
CA HIS A 100 -35.29 16.66 5.74
C HIS A 100 -35.75 15.52 6.66
N SER A 101 -34.94 15.18 7.67
CA SER A 101 -35.22 14.12 8.63
C SER A 101 -35.59 14.67 10.01
N THR A 102 -36.37 13.90 10.76
CA THR A 102 -36.62 14.18 12.18
C THR A 102 -35.50 13.58 13.00
N LEU A 103 -34.81 14.41 13.79
CA LEU A 103 -33.79 13.95 14.72
C LEU A 103 -34.43 13.45 16.01
N GLY A 104 -33.89 12.36 16.54
CA GLY A 104 -34.26 11.75 17.80
C GLY A 104 -33.05 11.61 18.72
N VAL A 105 -33.28 11.85 20.02
CA VAL A 105 -32.31 11.62 21.08
C VAL A 105 -32.87 10.63 22.10
N GLY A 106 -32.10 9.57 22.36
CA GLY A 106 -32.32 8.64 23.47
C GLY A 106 -31.27 8.86 24.55
N LEU A 107 -31.69 9.31 25.72
CA LEU A 107 -30.82 9.55 26.88
C LEU A 107 -31.10 8.45 27.92
N LYS A 108 -30.08 7.65 28.24
CA LYS A 108 -30.13 6.65 29.31
C LYS A 108 -29.30 7.10 30.48
N LEU A 109 -29.91 7.19 31.65
CA LEU A 109 -29.27 7.46 32.94
C LEU A 109 -29.02 6.14 33.66
N PHE A 110 -27.82 6.02 34.25
CA PHE A 110 -27.40 4.86 35.01
C PHE A 110 -27.39 5.16 36.51
N GLY A 111 -27.55 4.12 37.32
CA GLY A 111 -27.38 4.20 38.78
C GLY A 111 -28.44 5.03 39.50
N ILE A 112 -29.68 5.03 39.01
CA ILE A 112 -30.81 5.66 39.69
C ILE A 112 -31.13 4.89 40.98
N ASN A 113 -31.34 5.63 42.07
CA ASN A 113 -31.80 5.06 43.33
C ASN A 113 -33.30 4.73 43.24
N GLY A 114 -33.62 3.43 43.23
CA GLY A 114 -34.99 2.89 43.13
C GLY A 114 -35.16 1.98 41.91
N GLU A 115 -36.18 1.12 41.97
CA GLU A 115 -36.52 0.21 40.88
C GLU A 115 -37.42 0.90 39.85
N ASN A 116 -37.09 0.76 38.57
CA ASN A 116 -37.92 1.31 37.49
C ASN A 116 -39.16 0.44 37.21
N ILE A 117 -40.21 1.06 36.66
CA ILE A 117 -41.53 0.43 36.45
C ILE A 117 -41.65 -0.45 35.19
N LEU A 118 -40.56 -0.68 34.46
CA LEU A 118 -40.54 -1.54 33.28
C LEU A 118 -39.94 -2.92 33.58
N ASP A 119 -38.72 -2.93 34.12
CA ASP A 119 -37.91 -4.14 34.30
C ASP A 119 -37.30 -4.27 35.71
N GLY A 120 -37.60 -3.35 36.63
CA GLY A 120 -37.08 -3.36 38.00
C GLY A 120 -35.61 -2.96 38.15
N GLY A 121 -34.92 -2.60 37.05
CA GLY A 121 -33.54 -2.14 37.07
C GLY A 121 -33.35 -0.71 37.61
N THR A 122 -32.11 -0.24 37.63
CA THR A 122 -31.69 1.08 38.16
C THR A 122 -31.41 2.10 37.06
N ASN A 123 -31.96 1.91 35.86
CA ASN A 123 -31.79 2.83 34.74
C ASN A 123 -33.04 3.71 34.57
N ALA A 124 -32.86 4.89 33.97
CA ALA A 124 -33.96 5.72 33.50
C ALA A 124 -33.73 6.21 32.06
N ASP A 125 -34.77 6.18 31.22
CA ASP A 125 -34.69 6.56 29.81
C ASP A 125 -35.54 7.79 29.51
N PHE A 126 -34.96 8.74 28.77
CA PHE A 126 -35.69 9.80 28.08
C PHE A 126 -35.60 9.60 26.57
N ILE A 127 -36.73 9.74 25.89
CA ILE A 127 -36.81 9.68 24.43
C ILE A 127 -37.45 10.96 23.95
N MET A 128 -36.72 11.70 23.11
CA MET A 128 -37.14 13.01 22.62
C MET A 128 -36.86 13.13 21.13
N GLN A 129 -37.57 14.04 20.47
CA GLN A 129 -37.43 14.32 19.03
C GLN A 129 -37.34 15.82 18.79
N ASN A 130 -36.76 16.25 17.68
CA ASN A 130 -36.59 17.68 17.36
C ASN A 130 -37.88 18.35 16.88
N ILE A 131 -39.03 17.97 17.45
CA ILE A 131 -40.35 18.59 17.24
C ILE A 131 -41.15 18.51 18.55
N ASP A 132 -41.96 19.53 18.82
CA ASP A 132 -42.64 19.79 20.11
C ASP A 132 -43.95 19.00 20.34
N ARG A 133 -44.35 18.19 19.37
CA ARG A 133 -45.61 17.42 19.37
C ARG A 133 -45.47 16.14 18.55
N PHE A 134 -46.42 15.22 18.72
CA PHE A 134 -46.50 14.02 17.88
C PHE A 134 -47.43 14.26 16.69
N PHE A 135 -47.23 13.52 15.59
CA PHE A 135 -48.06 13.66 14.39
C PHE A 135 -49.43 12.99 14.54
N ALA A 136 -49.56 11.98 15.42
CA ALA A 136 -50.82 11.35 15.75
C ALA A 136 -51.33 11.85 17.11
N ARG A 137 -52.64 12.08 17.21
CA ARG A 137 -53.34 12.52 18.41
C ARG A 137 -53.21 11.52 19.54
N ASP A 138 -53.55 10.27 19.26
CA ASP A 138 -53.67 9.18 20.22
C ASP A 138 -53.25 7.85 19.56
N ALA A 139 -53.23 6.76 20.33
CA ALA A 139 -52.86 5.44 19.84
C ALA A 139 -53.80 4.93 18.73
N GLN A 140 -55.08 5.33 18.77
CA GLN A 140 -56.07 4.93 17.78
C GLN A 140 -55.72 5.53 16.41
N GLN A 141 -55.46 6.85 16.35
CA GLN A 141 -55.05 7.50 15.11
C GLN A 141 -53.71 6.96 14.61
N MET A 142 -52.76 6.65 15.52
CA MET A 142 -51.50 6.02 15.14
C MET A 142 -51.70 4.64 14.49
N CYS A 143 -52.61 3.81 15.03
CA CYS A 143 -52.96 2.51 14.46
C CYS A 143 -53.56 2.65 13.07
N SER A 144 -54.54 3.55 12.92
CA SER A 144 -55.23 3.79 11.65
C SER A 144 -54.28 4.35 10.59
N PHE A 145 -53.43 5.32 10.94
CA PHE A 145 -52.41 5.86 10.04
C PHE A 145 -51.40 4.79 9.61
N THR A 146 -50.91 3.97 10.55
CA THR A 146 -49.95 2.90 10.22
C THR A 146 -50.58 1.81 9.37
N THR A 147 -51.86 1.49 9.61
CA THR A 147 -52.62 0.53 8.78
C THR A 147 -52.75 1.03 7.34
N ALA A 148 -53.09 2.30 7.15
CA ALA A 148 -53.19 2.91 5.82
C ALA A 148 -51.90 2.73 5.01
N GLY A 149 -50.73 2.92 5.63
CA GLY A 149 -49.46 2.74 4.94
C GLY A 149 -48.95 1.29 4.82
N VAL A 150 -49.04 0.51 5.89
CA VAL A 150 -48.40 -0.83 5.94
C VAL A 150 -49.30 -1.91 5.35
N ILE A 151 -50.61 -1.83 5.62
CA ILE A 151 -51.59 -2.83 5.19
C ILE A 151 -52.24 -2.40 3.88
N ASP A 152 -52.79 -1.18 3.83
CA ASP A 152 -53.53 -0.69 2.66
C ASP A 152 -52.59 -0.16 1.56
N ARG A 153 -51.33 0.16 1.91
CA ARG A 153 -50.29 0.72 1.02
C ARG A 153 -50.66 2.06 0.40
N ASP A 154 -51.36 2.89 1.15
CA ASP A 154 -51.87 4.18 0.72
C ASP A 154 -51.86 5.20 1.87
N TYR A 155 -50.67 5.77 2.15
CA TYR A 155 -50.55 6.87 3.11
C TYR A 155 -51.25 8.14 2.62
N ASP A 156 -51.20 8.43 1.32
CA ASP A 156 -51.65 9.69 0.72
C ASP A 156 -53.16 9.90 0.95
N SER A 157 -53.99 8.89 0.68
CA SER A 157 -55.44 8.97 0.91
C SER A 157 -55.81 9.21 2.38
N TYR A 158 -54.99 8.74 3.32
CA TYR A 158 -55.21 8.98 4.75
C TYR A 158 -54.77 10.39 5.12
N ILE A 159 -53.60 10.84 4.66
CA ILE A 159 -53.04 12.17 4.90
C ILE A 159 -54.00 13.26 4.40
N ASP A 160 -54.56 13.10 3.20
CA ASP A 160 -55.51 14.06 2.60
C ASP A 160 -56.79 14.24 3.44
N LYS A 161 -57.21 13.19 4.15
CA LYS A 161 -58.40 13.22 5.03
C LYS A 161 -58.11 13.78 6.42
N HIS A 162 -56.84 13.96 6.79
CA HIS A 162 -56.41 14.36 8.14
C HIS A 162 -55.45 15.56 8.05
N PRO A 163 -55.95 16.77 7.74
CA PRO A 163 -55.12 17.94 7.46
C PRO A 163 -54.23 18.38 8.64
N GLU A 164 -54.68 18.16 9.88
CA GLU A 164 -53.88 18.44 11.08
C GLU A 164 -52.64 17.55 11.15
N LEU A 165 -52.80 16.24 10.89
CA LEU A 165 -51.69 15.30 10.82
C LEU A 165 -50.75 15.63 9.67
N ALA A 166 -51.29 15.98 8.50
CA ALA A 166 -50.51 16.38 7.32
C ALA A 166 -49.61 17.59 7.61
N ALA A 167 -50.15 18.62 8.27
CA ALA A 167 -49.38 19.81 8.64
C ALA A 167 -48.23 19.49 9.62
N ILE A 168 -48.41 18.52 10.51
CA ILE A 168 -47.35 18.09 11.44
C ILE A 168 -46.29 17.27 10.72
N LEU A 169 -46.67 16.34 9.83
CA LEU A 169 -45.71 15.60 9.00
C LEU A 169 -44.85 16.54 8.15
N GLN A 170 -45.45 17.59 7.57
CA GLN A 170 -44.69 18.63 6.85
C GLN A 170 -43.72 19.39 7.78
N ALA A 171 -44.14 19.70 9.01
CA ALA A 171 -43.29 20.37 10.00
C ALA A 171 -42.14 19.48 10.53
N MET A 172 -42.23 18.15 10.35
CA MET A 172 -41.17 17.20 10.69
C MET A 172 -40.04 17.17 9.65
N THR A 173 -40.29 17.63 8.42
CA THR A 173 -39.31 17.74 7.33
C THR A 173 -38.31 18.88 7.57
N LYS A 174 -37.42 18.71 8.56
CA LYS A 174 -36.49 19.75 9.03
C LYS A 174 -35.09 19.63 8.45
N GLU A 175 -34.40 20.76 8.37
CA GLU A 175 -32.97 20.83 8.06
C GLU A 175 -32.21 21.23 9.32
N GLU A 176 -31.34 20.34 9.80
CA GLU A 176 -30.54 20.57 11.01
C GLU A 176 -29.06 20.49 10.66
N ALA A 177 -28.27 21.46 11.12
CA ALA A 177 -26.85 21.48 10.86
C ALA A 177 -26.04 20.51 11.74
N SER A 178 -26.56 20.20 12.92
CA SER A 178 -25.89 19.34 13.91
C SER A 178 -26.89 18.78 14.91
N VAL A 179 -26.71 17.50 15.28
CA VAL A 179 -27.42 16.87 16.41
C VAL A 179 -27.10 17.53 17.76
N LEU A 180 -25.99 18.28 17.85
CA LEU A 180 -25.61 19.01 19.06
C LEU A 180 -26.26 20.39 19.16
N SER A 181 -26.83 20.90 18.06
CA SER A 181 -27.43 22.24 17.99
C SER A 181 -28.95 22.26 17.86
N ALA A 182 -29.57 21.09 17.71
CA ALA A 182 -31.01 20.92 17.69
C ALA A 182 -31.60 20.97 19.11
N SER A 183 -32.84 21.42 19.24
CA SER A 183 -33.63 21.26 20.47
C SER A 183 -34.50 20.01 20.36
N TYR A 184 -34.74 19.32 21.48
CA TYR A 184 -35.49 18.07 21.52
C TYR A 184 -36.60 18.11 22.57
N TRP A 185 -37.76 17.56 22.26
CA TRP A 185 -38.91 17.51 23.17
C TRP A 185 -39.35 16.07 23.44
N ALA A 186 -39.67 15.78 24.70
CA ALA A 186 -40.48 14.62 25.04
C ALA A 186 -41.94 14.98 24.74
N ILE A 187 -42.46 14.43 23.66
CA ILE A 187 -43.77 14.81 23.10
C ILE A 187 -44.98 14.36 23.94
N LEU A 188 -44.76 13.50 24.95
CA LEU A 188 -45.79 12.95 25.84
C LEU A 188 -45.67 13.54 27.25
N PRO A 189 -46.77 13.61 28.01
CA PRO A 189 -46.75 14.02 29.41
C PRO A 189 -46.29 12.89 30.35
N PHE A 190 -45.70 13.26 31.48
CA PHE A 190 -45.21 12.37 32.52
C PHE A 190 -45.67 12.86 33.89
N LYS A 191 -45.85 11.96 34.86
CA LYS A 191 -46.02 12.34 36.26
C LYS A 191 -44.76 13.06 36.78
N LEU A 192 -44.96 13.90 37.79
CA LEU A 192 -43.90 14.41 38.65
C LEU A 192 -44.39 14.31 40.09
N GLY A 193 -44.13 13.16 40.70
CA GLY A 193 -44.76 12.75 41.95
C GLY A 193 -46.27 12.52 41.79
N ASP A 194 -47.01 12.65 42.89
CA ASP A 194 -48.44 12.29 42.92
C ASP A 194 -49.37 13.40 42.39
N ASN A 195 -48.90 14.65 42.37
CA ASN A 195 -49.76 15.83 42.19
C ASN A 195 -49.45 16.69 40.96
N GLN A 196 -48.39 16.38 40.20
CA GLN A 196 -47.98 17.20 39.07
C GLN A 196 -47.80 16.34 37.80
N ILE A 197 -47.99 16.98 36.66
CA ILE A 197 -47.75 16.41 35.32
C ILE A 197 -46.86 17.38 34.56
N VAL A 198 -45.87 16.87 33.86
CA VAL A 198 -44.88 17.66 33.12
C VAL A 198 -44.62 17.13 31.71
N LYS A 199 -44.13 18.00 30.83
CA LYS A 199 -43.40 17.64 29.60
C LYS A 199 -41.92 18.03 29.73
N TYR A 200 -41.02 17.30 29.08
CA TYR A 200 -39.58 17.55 29.11
C TYR A 200 -39.08 18.15 27.78
N ARG A 201 -38.03 18.98 27.84
CA ARG A 201 -37.22 19.31 26.65
C ARG A 201 -35.73 19.43 26.96
N LEU A 202 -34.91 19.22 25.93
CA LEU A 202 -33.48 19.48 25.89
C LEU A 202 -33.20 20.65 24.94
N VAL A 203 -32.49 21.66 25.42
CA VAL A 203 -32.14 22.86 24.66
C VAL A 203 -30.62 23.06 24.70
N PRO A 204 -29.93 23.17 23.55
CA PRO A 204 -28.49 23.35 23.52
C PRO A 204 -28.07 24.68 24.15
N GLU A 205 -26.95 24.68 24.85
CA GLU A 205 -26.36 25.85 25.51
C GLU A 205 -25.04 26.20 24.82
N ASN A 206 -24.85 27.48 24.47
CA ASN A 206 -23.62 28.02 23.87
C ASN A 206 -23.07 27.24 22.65
N THR A 207 -23.95 26.58 21.88
CA THR A 207 -23.53 25.74 20.74
C THR A 207 -23.71 26.50 19.42
N TYR A 208 -22.64 26.56 18.63
CA TYR A 208 -22.70 27.08 17.27
C TYR A 208 -23.67 26.24 16.42
N LYS A 209 -24.64 26.85 15.75
CA LYS A 209 -25.61 26.11 14.94
C LYS A 209 -24.95 25.39 13.76
N GLY A 210 -24.05 26.06 13.04
CA GLY A 210 -23.48 25.53 11.80
C GLY A 210 -24.43 25.67 10.62
N THR A 211 -24.07 25.03 9.50
CA THR A 211 -24.84 25.02 8.24
C THR A 211 -25.15 23.58 7.86
N PRO A 212 -26.38 23.22 7.46
CA PRO A 212 -26.69 21.89 6.94
C PRO A 212 -25.88 21.57 5.68
N PHE A 213 -25.54 20.30 5.48
CA PHE A 213 -24.84 19.80 4.29
C PHE A 213 -25.72 18.78 3.56
N ASN A 214 -25.58 18.69 2.23
CA ASN A 214 -26.31 17.70 1.44
C ASN A 214 -25.43 16.46 1.20
N GLU A 215 -25.09 15.76 2.28
CA GLU A 215 -24.37 14.48 2.23
C GLU A 215 -25.12 13.42 3.06
N ASN A 216 -24.80 12.14 2.82
CA ASN A 216 -25.50 11.06 3.49
C ASN A 216 -25.26 11.05 5.00
N ASP A 217 -24.02 11.22 5.50
CA ASP A 217 -23.70 11.02 6.92
C ASP A 217 -23.10 12.26 7.61
N TYR A 218 -23.45 13.48 7.14
CA TYR A 218 -22.84 14.70 7.67
C TYR A 218 -23.12 14.92 9.16
N LEU A 219 -24.27 14.50 9.69
CA LEU A 219 -24.61 14.66 11.11
C LEU A 219 -23.73 13.78 12.01
N LYS A 220 -23.35 12.59 11.52
CA LYS A 220 -22.39 11.69 12.20
C LYS A 220 -21.00 12.32 12.22
N ILE A 221 -20.54 12.78 11.07
CA ILE A 221 -19.21 13.38 10.89
C ILE A 221 -19.08 14.66 11.73
N ASP A 222 -20.12 15.50 11.77
CA ASP A 222 -20.15 16.71 12.58
C ASP A 222 -20.11 16.40 14.09
N LEU A 223 -20.92 15.44 14.56
CA LEU A 223 -20.91 15.00 15.97
C LEU A 223 -19.51 14.55 16.41
N GLU A 224 -18.86 13.73 15.59
CA GLU A 224 -17.52 13.22 15.87
C GLU A 224 -16.49 14.36 15.94
N LYS A 225 -16.46 15.24 14.92
CA LYS A 225 -15.52 16.36 14.87
C LYS A 225 -15.69 17.31 16.05
N ARG A 226 -16.93 17.66 16.41
CA ARG A 226 -17.19 18.61 17.50
C ARG A 226 -16.79 18.05 18.86
N LEU A 227 -17.16 16.80 19.16
CA LEU A 227 -16.80 16.18 20.45
C LEU A 227 -15.32 15.79 20.53
N LEU A 228 -14.61 15.62 19.43
CA LEU A 228 -13.14 15.52 19.45
C LEU A 228 -12.47 16.85 19.80
N GLN A 229 -13.10 17.98 19.48
CA GLN A 229 -12.53 19.31 19.67
C GLN A 229 -12.90 19.93 21.03
N GLY A 230 -14.12 19.70 21.52
CA GLY A 230 -14.62 20.32 22.74
C GLY A 230 -15.79 19.56 23.37
N ASP A 231 -16.41 20.17 24.37
CA ASP A 231 -17.61 19.66 25.03
C ASP A 231 -18.90 20.24 24.45
N ALA A 232 -20.04 19.63 24.77
CA ALA A 232 -21.37 20.12 24.43
C ALA A 232 -22.29 20.06 25.66
N THR A 233 -23.17 21.06 25.80
CA THR A 233 -24.07 21.15 26.95
C THR A 233 -25.50 21.39 26.50
N PHE A 234 -26.46 20.72 27.14
CA PHE A 234 -27.88 20.98 27.00
C PHE A 234 -28.51 21.34 28.34
N ARG A 235 -29.43 22.29 28.34
CA ARG A 235 -30.36 22.54 29.44
C ARG A 235 -31.51 21.54 29.33
N PHE A 236 -31.81 20.85 30.41
CA PHE A 236 -32.98 20.01 30.56
C PHE A 236 -34.05 20.79 31.32
N GLU A 237 -35.20 20.96 30.69
CA GLU A 237 -36.27 21.81 31.17
C GLU A 237 -37.59 21.05 31.27
N ILE A 238 -38.39 21.38 32.29
CA ILE A 238 -39.76 20.88 32.50
C ILE A 238 -40.78 21.96 32.16
N GLN A 239 -41.96 21.54 31.70
CA GLN A 239 -43.14 22.39 31.53
C GLN A 239 -44.30 21.75 32.30
N LEU A 240 -44.90 22.48 33.25
CA LEU A 240 -45.98 21.97 34.10
C LEU A 240 -47.32 21.99 33.37
N ARG A 241 -48.18 21.02 33.70
CA ARG A 241 -49.59 21.05 33.30
C ARG A 241 -50.37 21.99 34.23
N THR A 242 -50.67 23.20 33.77
CA THR A 242 -51.37 24.23 34.57
C THR A 242 -52.86 24.28 34.30
N ASN A 243 -53.30 23.89 33.10
CA ASN A 243 -54.70 23.91 32.69
C ASN A 243 -55.13 22.59 32.01
N PRO A 244 -55.98 21.77 32.64
CA PRO A 244 -56.44 20.51 32.06
C PRO A 244 -57.14 20.60 30.70
N ASP A 245 -57.81 21.71 30.41
CA ASP A 245 -58.64 21.89 29.21
C ASP A 245 -57.80 22.23 27.97
N THR A 246 -56.67 22.93 28.16
CA THR A 246 -55.74 23.31 27.08
C THR A 246 -54.49 22.43 27.01
N MET A 247 -54.25 21.61 28.04
CA MET A 247 -53.10 20.71 28.16
C MET A 247 -53.57 19.26 28.35
N PRO A 248 -54.11 18.62 27.29
CA PRO A 248 -54.64 17.26 27.37
C PRO A 248 -53.53 16.23 27.65
N ILE A 249 -53.94 15.13 28.29
CA ILE A 249 -53.04 14.00 28.58
C ILE A 249 -52.96 13.04 27.38
N ASP A 250 -54.11 12.76 26.75
CA ASP A 250 -54.24 11.80 25.65
C ASP A 250 -54.57 12.48 24.31
N ASP A 251 -53.84 13.57 24.04
CA ASP A 251 -53.76 14.22 22.75
C ASP A 251 -52.34 14.79 22.57
N ALA A 252 -51.52 14.06 21.83
CA ALA A 252 -50.12 14.35 21.62
C ALA A 252 -49.87 15.38 20.50
N GLN A 253 -50.91 15.83 19.78
CA GLN A 253 -50.80 16.88 18.76
C GLN A 253 -50.81 18.29 19.39
N VAL A 254 -51.35 18.44 20.60
CA VAL A 254 -51.46 19.73 21.28
C VAL A 254 -50.12 20.20 21.88
N VAL A 255 -49.68 21.38 21.44
CA VAL A 255 -48.54 22.11 22.02
C VAL A 255 -49.01 22.92 23.22
N TRP A 256 -48.37 22.74 24.37
CA TRP A 256 -48.72 23.49 25.59
C TRP A 256 -48.15 24.91 25.52
N SER A 257 -49.01 25.91 25.75
CA SER A 257 -48.62 27.32 25.69
C SER A 257 -47.51 27.66 26.69
N THR A 258 -46.48 28.34 26.21
CA THR A 258 -45.39 28.85 27.07
C THR A 258 -45.80 30.08 27.89
N GLU A 259 -46.90 30.74 27.52
CA GLU A 259 -47.49 31.83 28.31
C GLU A 259 -48.27 31.28 29.51
N GLU A 260 -49.01 30.18 29.32
CA GLU A 260 -49.77 29.50 30.40
C GLU A 260 -48.88 28.65 31.31
N SER A 261 -47.76 28.13 30.78
CA SER A 261 -46.79 27.33 31.52
C SER A 261 -45.38 27.49 30.91
N PRO A 262 -44.53 28.34 31.49
CA PRO A 262 -43.16 28.53 31.00
C PRO A 262 -42.27 27.32 31.31
N TYR A 263 -41.22 27.14 30.51
CA TYR A 263 -40.21 26.11 30.76
C TYR A 263 -39.30 26.49 31.94
N ILE A 264 -39.03 25.53 32.80
CA ILE A 264 -38.18 25.67 33.98
C ILE A 264 -36.96 24.75 33.83
N CYS A 265 -35.75 25.31 33.83
CA CYS A 265 -34.52 24.53 33.75
C CYS A 265 -34.20 23.88 35.09
N ILE A 266 -34.24 22.54 35.12
CA ILE A 266 -34.02 21.77 36.35
C ILE A 266 -32.74 20.95 36.34
N ALA A 267 -32.13 20.73 35.18
CA ALA A 267 -30.90 19.98 35.06
C ALA A 267 -30.10 20.41 33.83
N LYS A 268 -28.85 19.96 33.75
CA LYS A 268 -27.96 20.12 32.60
C LYS A 268 -27.39 18.76 32.19
N LEU A 269 -27.41 18.49 30.90
CA LEU A 269 -26.70 17.37 30.29
C LEU A 269 -25.36 17.89 29.76
N HIS A 270 -24.25 17.40 30.33
CA HIS A 270 -22.89 17.72 29.89
C HIS A 270 -22.28 16.53 29.15
N LEU A 271 -21.85 16.77 27.91
CA LEU A 271 -21.14 15.82 27.06
C LEU A 271 -19.68 16.26 26.95
N PRO A 272 -18.73 15.65 27.69
CA PRO A 272 -17.32 16.03 27.62
C PRO A 272 -16.70 15.68 26.26
N LYS A 273 -15.56 16.31 25.98
CA LYS A 273 -14.67 15.97 24.84
C LYS A 273 -14.37 14.47 24.83
N GLN A 274 -14.69 13.80 23.72
CA GLN A 274 -14.55 12.36 23.57
C GLN A 274 -14.45 11.93 22.09
N ASN A 275 -13.92 10.73 21.85
CA ASN A 275 -13.99 10.08 20.55
C ASN A 275 -15.21 9.16 20.49
N VAL A 276 -16.30 9.63 19.90
CA VAL A 276 -17.55 8.84 19.75
C VAL A 276 -17.43 7.67 18.77
N ALA A 277 -16.36 7.64 17.96
CA ALA A 277 -16.00 6.54 17.06
C ALA A 277 -14.98 5.57 17.68
N GLY A 278 -14.72 5.67 18.99
CA GLY A 278 -13.86 4.73 19.72
C GLY A 278 -14.40 3.29 19.66
N ILE A 279 -13.49 2.32 19.65
CA ILE A 279 -13.80 0.87 19.58
C ILE A 279 -14.87 0.52 20.61
N GLY A 280 -15.99 -0.07 20.15
CA GLY A 280 -17.08 -0.56 20.99
C GLY A 280 -18.11 0.50 21.40
N GLN A 281 -17.87 1.80 21.15
CA GLN A 281 -18.79 2.86 21.59
C GLN A 281 -20.05 2.93 20.73
N ALA A 282 -19.93 2.80 19.41
CA ALA A 282 -21.09 2.79 18.51
C ALA A 282 -21.94 1.52 18.68
N GLU A 283 -21.28 0.38 18.86
CA GLU A 283 -21.89 -0.93 19.10
C GLU A 283 -22.67 -0.93 20.41
N PHE A 284 -22.10 -0.37 21.49
CA PHE A 284 -22.82 -0.21 22.75
C PHE A 284 -24.17 0.51 22.56
N GLY A 285 -24.20 1.57 21.75
CA GLY A 285 -25.43 2.26 21.41
C GLY A 285 -26.46 1.48 20.62
N SER A 286 -25.99 0.64 19.70
CA SER A 286 -26.84 -0.29 18.96
C SER A 286 -27.49 -1.30 19.92
N ASN A 287 -26.76 -1.69 20.97
CA ASN A 287 -27.20 -2.66 21.96
C ASN A 287 -28.20 -2.07 22.98
N LEU A 288 -28.08 -0.80 23.39
CA LEU A 288 -28.99 -0.21 24.39
C LEU A 288 -30.47 -0.28 23.97
N ALA A 289 -31.41 -0.74 24.80
CA ALA A 289 -32.83 -0.49 24.54
C ALA A 289 -33.25 0.84 25.16
N PHE A 290 -34.19 1.54 24.52
CA PHE A 290 -34.77 2.77 25.07
C PHE A 290 -36.28 2.57 25.20
N ASN A 291 -36.82 2.83 26.39
CA ASN A 291 -38.26 2.75 26.64
C ASN A 291 -38.65 3.79 27.71
N ILE A 292 -39.59 4.68 27.39
CA ILE A 292 -40.02 5.76 28.31
C ILE A 292 -40.65 5.26 29.63
N TRP A 293 -41.01 3.98 29.71
CA TRP A 293 -41.47 3.34 30.94
C TRP A 293 -40.33 2.87 31.84
N ARG A 294 -39.09 2.88 31.34
CA ARG A 294 -37.91 2.68 32.17
C ARG A 294 -37.64 3.95 32.94
N THR A 295 -38.39 4.15 34.00
CA THR A 295 -38.30 5.30 34.90
C THR A 295 -38.92 4.94 36.26
N LEU A 296 -38.77 5.80 37.26
CA LEU A 296 -39.38 5.56 38.58
C LEU A 296 -40.90 5.83 38.55
N PRO A 297 -41.69 5.23 39.47
CA PRO A 297 -43.15 5.45 39.52
C PRO A 297 -43.58 6.91 39.56
N GLN A 298 -42.78 7.79 40.18
CA GLN A 298 -43.04 9.23 40.27
C GLN A 298 -42.95 9.95 38.91
N HIS A 299 -42.39 9.30 37.90
CA HIS A 299 -42.14 9.82 36.56
C HIS A 299 -42.89 9.01 35.49
N GLU A 300 -43.95 8.29 35.87
CA GLU A 300 -44.74 7.44 34.98
C GLU A 300 -45.22 8.22 33.74
N PRO A 301 -44.96 7.73 32.51
CA PRO A 301 -45.46 8.35 31.29
C PRO A 301 -46.98 8.17 31.17
N LEU A 302 -47.66 9.14 30.57
CA LEU A 302 -49.13 9.19 30.50
C LEU A 302 -49.63 9.26 29.05
N GLY A 303 -50.86 8.76 28.83
CA GLY A 303 -51.56 8.77 27.54
C GLY A 303 -51.45 7.44 26.78
N SER A 304 -52.37 7.21 25.84
CA SER A 304 -52.49 5.95 25.08
C SER A 304 -51.25 5.64 24.23
N ILE A 305 -50.58 6.66 23.68
CA ILE A 305 -49.31 6.49 22.95
C ILE A 305 -48.20 5.98 23.88
N ALA A 306 -48.20 6.41 25.15
CA ALA A 306 -47.22 5.91 26.12
C ALA A 306 -47.43 4.40 26.35
N GLU A 307 -48.66 3.97 26.62
CA GLU A 307 -49.02 2.54 26.81
C GLU A 307 -48.55 1.66 25.65
N VAL A 308 -48.82 2.08 24.41
CA VAL A 308 -48.37 1.34 23.22
C VAL A 308 -46.84 1.27 23.15
N ARG A 309 -46.14 2.39 23.39
CA ARG A 309 -44.67 2.43 23.34
C ARG A 309 -44.03 1.47 24.35
N LYS A 310 -44.67 1.23 25.51
CA LYS A 310 -44.22 0.24 26.51
C LYS A 310 -43.95 -1.11 25.85
N VAL A 311 -44.93 -1.61 25.10
CA VAL A 311 -44.94 -2.94 24.52
C VAL A 311 -44.16 -3.00 23.20
N VAL A 312 -44.36 -2.03 22.32
CA VAL A 312 -43.74 -2.04 20.97
C VAL A 312 -42.22 -1.86 21.06
N TYR A 313 -41.72 -0.98 21.93
CA TYR A 313 -40.28 -0.77 22.07
C TYR A 313 -39.59 -1.97 22.73
N ALA A 314 -40.24 -2.59 23.73
CA ALA A 314 -39.75 -3.83 24.34
C ALA A 314 -39.65 -4.97 23.30
N ALA A 315 -40.70 -5.17 22.50
CA ALA A 315 -40.70 -6.18 21.44
C ALA A 315 -39.65 -5.91 20.35
N SER A 316 -39.41 -4.63 20.01
CA SER A 316 -38.38 -4.26 19.03
C SER A 316 -36.95 -4.47 19.55
N ALA A 317 -36.73 -4.24 20.84
CA ALA A 317 -35.46 -4.54 21.50
C ALA A 317 -35.21 -6.05 21.51
N GLU A 318 -36.18 -6.83 21.99
CA GLU A 318 -36.10 -8.29 22.05
C GLU A 318 -35.80 -8.92 20.68
N ALA A 319 -36.53 -8.52 19.62
CA ALA A 319 -36.32 -9.06 18.28
C ALA A 319 -34.89 -8.80 17.75
N ARG A 320 -34.32 -7.62 18.02
CA ARG A 320 -32.95 -7.28 17.61
C ARG A 320 -31.92 -8.03 18.43
N HIS A 321 -32.08 -8.06 19.76
CA HIS A 321 -31.15 -8.73 20.67
C HIS A 321 -31.07 -10.21 20.38
N GLN A 322 -32.21 -10.88 20.17
CA GLN A 322 -32.26 -12.28 19.75
C GLN A 322 -31.54 -12.51 18.41
N ALA A 323 -31.76 -11.64 17.42
CA ALA A 323 -31.16 -11.78 16.09
C ALA A 323 -29.64 -11.49 16.06
N ASN A 324 -29.15 -10.59 16.92
CA ASN A 324 -27.74 -10.22 17.02
C ASN A 324 -26.95 -11.09 18.01
N GLY A 325 -27.61 -11.94 18.80
CA GLY A 325 -26.96 -12.72 19.86
C GLY A 325 -26.53 -11.86 21.06
N GLU A 326 -27.27 -10.79 21.34
CA GLU A 326 -27.02 -9.88 22.46
C GLU A 326 -27.83 -10.29 23.71
N LEU A 327 -27.35 -9.89 24.89
CA LEU A 327 -28.09 -10.08 26.15
C LEU A 327 -29.35 -9.20 26.18
N LEU A 328 -30.45 -9.75 26.67
CA LEU A 328 -31.71 -9.02 26.87
C LEU A 328 -31.68 -8.09 28.09
N GLU A 329 -30.70 -8.28 28.99
CA GLU A 329 -30.53 -7.43 30.17
C GLU A 329 -29.87 -6.11 29.80
N GLU A 330 -30.40 -5.01 30.34
CA GLU A 330 -29.80 -3.69 30.13
C GLU A 330 -28.47 -3.54 30.87
N PRO A 331 -27.47 -2.88 30.27
CA PRO A 331 -26.26 -2.48 30.97
C PRO A 331 -26.58 -1.59 32.18
N LYS A 332 -25.93 -1.85 33.32
CA LYS A 332 -26.10 -1.06 34.56
C LYS A 332 -25.18 0.16 34.63
N GLU A 333 -24.21 0.23 33.73
CA GLU A 333 -23.19 1.28 33.64
C GLU A 333 -22.85 1.56 32.16
N ARG A 334 -22.13 2.65 31.92
CA ARG A 334 -21.61 3.00 30.59
C ARG A 334 -20.51 2.02 30.16
N ASN A 335 -20.34 1.83 28.84
CA ASN A 335 -19.39 0.83 28.30
C ASN A 335 -17.98 1.04 28.88
N PRO A 336 -17.35 0.04 29.51
CA PRO A 336 -15.95 0.13 29.89
C PRO A 336 -15.10 0.37 28.65
N LYS A 337 -14.07 1.22 28.79
CA LYS A 337 -13.09 1.40 27.71
C LYS A 337 -12.41 0.07 27.44
N PHE A 338 -12.35 -0.33 26.17
CA PHE A 338 -11.51 -1.44 25.76
C PHE A 338 -10.06 -1.17 26.22
N GLN A 339 -9.53 -2.06 27.05
CA GLN A 339 -8.12 -2.06 27.40
C GLN A 339 -7.42 -3.01 26.43
N GLY A 340 -6.47 -2.48 25.67
CA GLY A 340 -5.61 -3.28 24.79
C GLY A 340 -4.76 -4.25 25.59
N ASN A 341 -3.92 -5.01 24.88
CA ASN A 341 -3.02 -5.95 25.53
C ASN A 341 -2.05 -5.20 26.46
N THR A 342 -2.10 -5.49 27.76
CA THR A 342 -1.24 -4.85 28.76
C THR A 342 0.21 -5.32 28.68
N ASP A 343 0.48 -6.39 27.93
CA ASP A 343 1.81 -6.98 27.77
C ASP A 343 2.63 -6.31 26.65
N GLU A 344 2.12 -5.24 26.01
CA GLU A 344 2.86 -4.51 24.96
C GLU A 344 4.20 -3.93 25.43
N ASP A 345 4.34 -3.66 26.73
CA ASP A 345 5.55 -3.12 27.34
C ASP A 345 6.35 -4.19 28.13
N ASP A 346 6.00 -5.47 28.01
CA ASP A 346 6.82 -6.56 28.56
C ASP A 346 8.11 -6.74 27.72
N ASP A 347 9.25 -6.85 28.42
CA ASP A 347 10.56 -7.11 27.83
C ASP A 347 10.85 -8.63 27.67
N CYS A 348 9.92 -9.49 28.05
CA CYS A 348 10.05 -10.95 27.95
C CYS A 348 10.01 -11.42 26.48
N ILE A 349 11.16 -11.84 25.95
CA ILE A 349 11.28 -12.40 24.60
C ILE A 349 10.78 -13.85 24.58
N VAL A 350 9.74 -14.12 23.78
CA VAL A 350 9.12 -15.47 23.64
C VAL A 350 9.31 -16.09 22.26
N THR A 351 9.54 -15.26 21.23
CA THR A 351 9.82 -15.70 19.86
C THR A 351 10.89 -14.82 19.22
N ALA A 352 11.39 -15.20 18.05
CA ALA A 352 12.29 -14.39 17.27
C ALA A 352 11.89 -14.37 15.79
N GLY A 353 12.40 -13.41 15.03
CA GLY A 353 12.19 -13.33 13.58
C GLY A 353 13.40 -12.78 12.85
N ILE A 354 13.64 -13.29 11.64
CA ILE A 354 14.71 -12.82 10.76
C ILE A 354 14.21 -11.64 9.92
N TYR A 355 15.02 -10.58 9.82
CA TYR A 355 14.73 -9.37 9.06
C TYR A 355 15.93 -8.94 8.20
N PRO A 356 15.70 -8.46 6.96
CA PRO A 356 14.40 -8.36 6.30
C PRO A 356 13.78 -9.75 6.00
N PRO A 357 12.44 -9.87 5.92
CA PRO A 357 11.76 -11.11 5.51
C PRO A 357 12.18 -11.61 4.13
N ILE A 358 12.56 -10.70 3.23
CA ILE A 358 13.14 -10.99 1.92
C ILE A 358 14.37 -10.08 1.76
N GLY A 359 15.57 -10.64 1.76
CA GLY A 359 16.80 -9.91 1.48
C GLY A 359 17.14 -9.90 -0.01
N ILE A 360 17.70 -8.80 -0.49
CA ILE A 360 18.08 -8.61 -1.90
C ILE A 360 19.59 -8.52 -2.03
N MET A 361 20.18 -9.55 -2.63
CA MET A 361 21.56 -9.54 -3.11
C MET A 361 21.55 -9.27 -4.62
N ARG A 362 22.63 -8.70 -5.15
CA ARG A 362 22.74 -8.42 -6.59
C ARG A 362 24.09 -8.87 -7.14
N VAL A 363 24.06 -9.42 -8.35
CA VAL A 363 25.26 -9.88 -9.04
C VAL A 363 26.23 -8.73 -9.35
N GLY A 364 27.52 -9.06 -9.46
CA GLY A 364 28.60 -8.15 -9.81
C GLY A 364 29.91 -8.92 -10.03
N ASN A 365 30.74 -8.50 -10.97
CA ASN A 365 31.94 -9.25 -11.37
C ASN A 365 33.17 -9.00 -10.46
N SER A 366 33.08 -8.10 -9.48
CA SER A 366 34.08 -7.98 -8.41
C SER A 366 34.21 -9.30 -7.65
N GLN A 367 35.44 -9.82 -7.58
CA GLN A 367 35.72 -11.11 -6.95
C GLN A 367 35.71 -11.03 -5.42
N LYS A 368 36.01 -9.86 -4.84
CA LYS A 368 36.25 -9.70 -3.40
C LYS A 368 35.42 -8.61 -2.76
N GLU A 369 35.30 -7.46 -3.41
CA GLU A 369 34.62 -6.30 -2.84
C GLU A 369 33.12 -6.33 -3.08
N TYR A 370 32.37 -5.86 -2.09
CA TYR A 370 30.92 -5.75 -2.09
C TYR A 370 30.48 -4.55 -1.23
N PHE A 371 29.21 -4.17 -1.34
CA PHE A 371 28.58 -3.21 -0.43
C PHE A 371 27.29 -3.80 0.13
N ILE A 372 26.83 -3.31 1.29
CA ILE A 372 25.55 -3.72 1.88
C ILE A 372 24.41 -2.95 1.20
N GLY A 373 23.34 -3.65 0.83
CA GLY A 373 22.13 -3.01 0.31
C GLY A 373 21.46 -2.07 1.33
N PRO A 374 20.43 -1.31 0.93
CA PRO A 374 19.74 -0.37 1.81
C PRO A 374 19.20 -1.05 3.08
N LEU A 375 19.49 -0.46 4.25
CA LEU A 375 18.93 -0.86 5.55
C LEU A 375 17.87 0.13 6.06
N THR A 376 17.71 1.25 5.36
CA THR A 376 16.67 2.27 5.56
C THR A 376 16.05 2.60 4.20
N ASP A 377 14.84 3.15 4.20
CA ASP A 377 14.15 3.61 3.00
C ASP A 377 14.78 4.87 2.38
N GLU A 378 15.48 5.66 3.19
CA GLU A 378 16.35 6.75 2.73
C GLU A 378 17.81 6.43 3.13
N PRO A 379 18.55 5.62 2.34
CA PRO A 379 19.95 5.34 2.61
C PRO A 379 20.85 6.54 2.26
N ILE A 380 22.03 6.60 2.86
CA ILE A 380 23.03 7.62 2.54
C ILE A 380 23.55 7.38 1.12
N ALA A 381 23.34 8.35 0.23
CA ALA A 381 23.85 8.31 -1.12
C ALA A 381 25.38 8.29 -1.13
N GLN A 382 25.96 7.44 -1.98
CA GLN A 382 27.40 7.31 -2.10
C GLN A 382 27.94 8.22 -3.21
N GLU A 383 28.91 9.05 -2.87
CA GLU A 383 29.56 10.00 -3.81
C GLU A 383 30.95 9.53 -4.26
N ASP A 384 31.52 8.54 -3.58
CA ASP A 384 32.83 7.96 -3.90
C ASP A 384 32.78 7.24 -5.27
N PRO A 385 33.66 7.54 -6.24
CA PRO A 385 33.78 6.78 -7.48
C PRO A 385 33.95 5.27 -7.31
N TYR A 386 34.53 4.83 -6.19
CA TYR A 386 34.75 3.42 -5.83
C TYR A 386 33.60 2.82 -5.00
N ALA A 387 32.46 3.53 -4.85
CA ALA A 387 31.32 3.04 -4.06
C ALA A 387 30.72 1.75 -4.64
N TYR A 388 30.57 1.70 -5.97
CA TYR A 388 29.92 0.59 -6.68
C TYR A 388 30.88 -0.19 -7.56
N ARG A 389 32.12 0.26 -7.71
CA ARG A 389 33.18 -0.39 -8.49
C ARG A 389 34.45 -0.54 -7.67
N ASP A 390 35.15 -1.64 -7.84
CA ASP A 390 36.42 -1.89 -7.14
C ASP A 390 37.59 -1.10 -7.75
N GLU A 391 38.80 -1.32 -7.22
CA GLU A 391 40.02 -0.62 -7.65
C GLU A 391 40.38 -0.83 -9.13
N ILE A 392 39.91 -1.92 -9.75
CA ILE A 392 40.13 -2.25 -11.17
C ILE A 392 38.90 -1.98 -12.04
N GLY A 393 37.86 -1.35 -11.48
CA GLY A 393 36.65 -0.95 -12.20
C GLY A 393 35.61 -2.06 -12.36
N ALA A 394 35.78 -3.23 -11.73
CA ALA A 394 34.77 -4.28 -11.73
C ALA A 394 33.59 -3.90 -10.82
N LEU A 395 32.38 -4.29 -11.20
CA LEU A 395 31.15 -3.96 -10.48
C LEU A 395 31.06 -4.75 -9.17
N LYS A 396 30.92 -4.04 -8.05
CA LYS A 396 30.76 -4.62 -6.71
C LYS A 396 29.43 -5.35 -6.61
N ARG A 397 29.44 -6.50 -5.95
CA ARG A 397 28.21 -7.22 -5.57
C ARG A 397 27.46 -6.42 -4.49
N GLN A 398 26.13 -6.44 -4.54
CA GLN A 398 25.31 -5.97 -3.42
C GLN A 398 25.02 -7.16 -2.50
N ALA A 399 25.30 -7.03 -1.22
CA ALA A 399 25.01 -8.04 -0.21
C ALA A 399 23.70 -7.73 0.53
N ALA A 400 22.96 -8.78 0.90
CA ALA A 400 21.85 -8.69 1.84
C ALA A 400 22.36 -8.96 3.27
N GLN A 401 22.13 -8.03 4.19
CA GLN A 401 22.39 -8.25 5.62
C GLN A 401 21.10 -8.69 6.32
N PHE A 402 21.17 -9.77 7.10
CA PHE A 402 20.07 -10.27 7.91
C PHE A 402 20.36 -10.13 9.41
N ARG A 403 19.35 -9.70 10.15
CA ARG A 403 19.34 -9.53 11.60
C ARG A 403 18.26 -10.41 12.23
N VAL A 404 18.43 -10.75 13.50
CA VAL A 404 17.42 -11.47 14.29
C VAL A 404 16.89 -10.52 15.36
N TYR A 405 15.58 -10.42 15.51
CA TYR A 405 14.94 -9.68 16.60
C TYR A 405 14.13 -10.62 17.48
N GLY A 406 14.20 -10.42 18.78
CA GLY A 406 13.36 -11.08 19.77
C GLY A 406 12.07 -10.30 20.02
N PHE A 407 10.94 -11.01 20.06
CA PHE A 407 9.60 -10.45 20.21
C PHE A 407 8.95 -10.89 21.51
N ASN A 408 8.23 -9.97 22.15
CA ASN A 408 7.38 -10.29 23.30
C ASN A 408 6.08 -10.97 22.88
N ALA A 409 5.24 -11.34 23.86
CA ALA A 409 3.97 -12.02 23.61
C ALA A 409 2.97 -11.17 22.79
N ALA A 410 3.12 -9.84 22.82
CA ALA A 410 2.34 -8.90 22.02
C ALA A 410 2.86 -8.75 20.58
N GLY A 411 4.01 -9.34 20.24
CA GLY A 411 4.61 -9.23 18.91
C GLY A 411 5.41 -7.95 18.68
N LYS A 412 5.75 -7.20 19.73
CA LYS A 412 6.64 -6.03 19.66
C LYS A 412 8.09 -6.50 19.70
N ALA A 413 8.93 -5.95 18.83
CA ALA A 413 10.36 -6.25 18.86
C ALA A 413 11.02 -5.56 20.06
N VAL A 414 11.60 -6.36 20.95
CA VAL A 414 12.20 -5.88 22.21
C VAL A 414 13.69 -5.63 22.04
N LYS A 415 14.37 -6.55 21.34
CA LYS A 415 15.83 -6.55 21.26
C LYS A 415 16.34 -7.18 19.96
N GLU A 416 17.42 -6.65 19.41
CA GLU A 416 18.23 -7.37 18.42
C GLU A 416 19.01 -8.51 19.10
N LEU A 417 18.86 -9.72 18.59
CA LEU A 417 19.61 -10.89 19.03
C LEU A 417 20.87 -11.01 18.17
N THR A 418 22.03 -10.96 18.82
CA THR A 418 23.37 -11.00 18.19
C THR A 418 24.23 -12.06 18.89
N ALA A 419 25.42 -12.34 18.35
CA ALA A 419 26.38 -13.25 18.97
C ALA A 419 26.81 -12.82 20.39
N GLU A 420 26.60 -11.55 20.78
CA GLU A 420 26.90 -11.05 22.13
C GLU A 420 25.89 -11.51 23.19
N ASN A 421 24.65 -11.82 22.78
CA ASN A 421 23.55 -12.07 23.71
C ASN A 421 22.74 -13.35 23.41
N ALA A 422 22.96 -13.98 22.26
CA ALA A 422 22.32 -15.21 21.83
C ALA A 422 23.31 -16.10 21.07
N LYS A 423 23.06 -17.42 21.06
CA LYS A 423 23.74 -18.32 20.11
C LYS A 423 22.91 -18.40 18.85
N ILE A 424 23.54 -18.10 17.71
CA ILE A 424 22.88 -18.04 16.41
C ILE A 424 23.62 -18.95 15.44
N THR A 425 22.90 -19.86 14.80
CA THR A 425 23.38 -20.63 13.64
C THR A 425 22.45 -20.33 12.48
N TRP A 426 23.00 -19.76 11.41
CA TRP A 426 22.26 -19.46 10.20
C TRP A 426 22.28 -20.65 9.25
N HIS A 427 21.17 -20.88 8.55
CA HIS A 427 21.02 -21.90 7.51
C HIS A 427 20.45 -21.27 6.25
N CYS A 428 21.04 -21.57 5.10
CA CYS A 428 20.61 -21.05 3.80
C CYS A 428 20.70 -22.14 2.74
N HIS A 429 19.88 -22.05 1.69
CA HIS A 429 19.90 -22.98 0.56
C HIS A 429 19.57 -22.23 -0.72
N LEU A 430 20.54 -22.01 -1.61
CA LEU A 430 20.34 -21.30 -2.88
C LEU A 430 20.18 -22.27 -4.04
N ALA A 431 19.26 -21.97 -4.95
CA ALA A 431 19.15 -22.65 -6.23
C ALA A 431 18.67 -21.71 -7.36
N ASN A 432 18.92 -22.11 -8.60
CA ASN A 432 18.38 -21.49 -9.81
C ASN A 432 17.58 -22.52 -10.60
N GLN A 433 16.32 -22.20 -10.85
CA GLN A 433 15.38 -23.07 -11.57
C GLN A 433 14.99 -22.55 -12.96
N LYS A 434 15.53 -21.41 -13.42
CA LYS A 434 15.07 -20.73 -14.65
C LYS A 434 15.10 -21.61 -15.89
N ALA A 435 16.19 -22.35 -16.07
CA ALA A 435 16.37 -23.26 -17.22
C ALA A 435 15.49 -24.52 -17.11
N SER A 436 15.15 -24.93 -15.89
CA SER A 436 14.25 -26.05 -15.61
C SER A 436 12.75 -25.65 -15.61
N TRP A 437 12.45 -24.36 -15.75
CA TRP A 437 11.10 -23.83 -15.64
C TRP A 437 10.40 -23.66 -17.00
N TYR A 438 9.24 -23.01 -16.98
CA TYR A 438 8.45 -22.66 -18.15
C TYR A 438 8.92 -21.36 -18.78
N GLN A 439 8.63 -21.23 -20.08
CA GLN A 439 8.82 -20.01 -20.83
C GLN A 439 7.97 -18.88 -20.25
N PHE A 440 8.52 -17.67 -20.26
CA PHE A 440 7.73 -16.48 -19.98
C PHE A 440 7.08 -16.00 -21.28
N GLN A 441 5.75 -15.93 -21.31
CA GLN A 441 4.98 -15.37 -22.43
C GLN A 441 4.28 -14.08 -22.00
N LEU A 442 3.57 -14.17 -20.88
CA LEU A 442 2.88 -13.06 -20.22
C LEU A 442 2.73 -13.41 -18.73
N ALA A 443 2.42 -12.42 -17.89
CA ALA A 443 1.93 -12.69 -16.54
C ALA A 443 0.66 -13.55 -16.62
N LEU A 444 0.61 -14.69 -15.92
CA LEU A 444 -0.48 -15.67 -16.07
C LEU A 444 -1.72 -15.36 -15.23
N ASP A 445 -1.68 -14.30 -14.43
CA ASP A 445 -2.75 -13.87 -13.52
C ASP A 445 -3.56 -12.68 -14.05
N ILE A 446 -3.30 -12.24 -15.28
CA ILE A 446 -4.10 -11.21 -15.97
C ILE A 446 -5.00 -11.83 -17.04
N PRO A 447 -6.15 -11.20 -17.37
CA PRO A 447 -7.08 -11.72 -18.38
C PRO A 447 -6.45 -11.98 -19.76
N GLU A 448 -5.52 -11.12 -20.18
CA GLU A 448 -4.85 -11.19 -21.48
C GLU A 448 -4.00 -12.46 -21.65
N ALA A 449 -3.66 -13.15 -20.56
CA ALA A 449 -2.92 -14.40 -20.60
C ALA A 449 -3.70 -15.53 -21.30
N ALA A 450 -5.04 -15.45 -21.34
CA ALA A 450 -5.89 -16.43 -22.01
C ALA A 450 -5.67 -16.46 -23.53
N ASP A 451 -5.29 -15.32 -24.11
CA ASP A 451 -5.03 -15.15 -25.55
C ASP A 451 -3.54 -15.26 -25.89
N ALA A 452 -2.67 -15.38 -24.88
CA ALA A 452 -1.23 -15.51 -25.07
C ALA A 452 -0.85 -16.93 -25.54
N PRO A 453 0.29 -17.09 -26.25
CA PRO A 453 0.83 -18.41 -26.56
C PRO A 453 1.02 -19.26 -25.29
N PRO A 454 0.82 -20.59 -25.36
CA PRO A 454 1.06 -21.47 -24.22
C PRO A 454 2.50 -21.34 -23.70
N SER A 455 2.66 -21.25 -22.38
CA SER A 455 3.97 -21.25 -21.73
C SER A 455 4.50 -22.68 -21.65
N PHE A 456 5.27 -23.10 -22.66
CA PHE A 456 5.92 -24.42 -22.69
C PHE A 456 7.12 -24.50 -21.73
N LEU A 457 7.62 -25.70 -21.46
CA LEU A 457 8.89 -25.88 -20.76
C LEU A 457 10.04 -25.27 -21.58
N ARG A 458 10.94 -24.53 -20.92
CA ARG A 458 12.28 -24.23 -21.46
C ARG A 458 13.10 -25.51 -21.49
N ASN A 459 14.03 -25.64 -22.43
CA ASN A 459 14.87 -26.84 -22.58
C ASN A 459 14.04 -28.11 -22.77
N ILE A 460 12.95 -28.03 -23.54
CA ILE A 460 11.93 -29.10 -23.63
C ILE A 460 12.49 -30.45 -24.10
N ASN A 461 13.59 -30.40 -24.86
CA ASN A 461 14.25 -31.59 -25.41
C ASN A 461 15.17 -32.32 -24.41
N VAL A 462 15.39 -31.78 -23.20
CA VAL A 462 16.23 -32.40 -22.17
C VAL A 462 15.40 -33.38 -21.34
N PRO A 463 15.65 -34.71 -21.46
CA PRO A 463 14.80 -35.71 -20.81
C PRO A 463 14.93 -35.71 -19.28
N ASN A 464 16.15 -35.55 -18.77
CA ASN A 464 16.40 -35.43 -17.34
C ASN A 464 16.23 -33.96 -16.91
N ARG A 465 15.04 -33.58 -16.45
CA ARG A 465 14.76 -32.20 -16.02
C ARG A 465 15.59 -31.77 -14.81
N GLU A 466 15.98 -32.71 -13.94
CA GLU A 466 16.76 -32.39 -12.74
C GLU A 466 18.16 -31.86 -13.09
N SER A 467 18.74 -32.23 -14.24
CA SER A 467 20.05 -31.68 -14.65
C SER A 467 20.00 -30.23 -15.13
N LEU A 468 18.81 -29.62 -15.20
CA LEU A 468 18.63 -28.20 -15.52
C LEU A 468 18.48 -27.31 -14.26
N LEU A 469 18.28 -27.93 -13.10
CA LEU A 469 18.24 -27.25 -11.81
C LEU A 469 19.69 -27.05 -11.33
N ILE A 470 20.06 -25.82 -11.06
CA ILE A 470 21.34 -25.52 -10.40
C ILE A 470 21.06 -25.42 -8.90
N ASP A 471 21.38 -26.48 -8.17
CA ASP A 471 21.17 -26.54 -6.72
C ASP A 471 22.52 -26.42 -5.98
N GLY A 472 22.71 -25.33 -5.23
CA GLY A 472 23.92 -25.11 -4.42
C GLY A 472 23.92 -25.83 -3.07
N GLY A 473 22.81 -26.51 -2.73
CA GLY A 473 22.61 -27.25 -1.49
C GLY A 473 22.43 -26.37 -0.25
N ALA A 474 22.04 -27.00 0.86
CA ALA A 474 21.93 -26.33 2.15
C ALA A 474 23.31 -26.12 2.80
N LYS A 475 23.56 -24.92 3.32
CA LYS A 475 24.78 -24.50 4.00
C LYS A 475 24.45 -23.84 5.33
N SER A 476 25.41 -23.83 6.27
CA SER A 476 25.24 -23.25 7.59
C SER A 476 26.48 -22.48 8.03
N ILE A 477 26.29 -21.40 8.80
CA ILE A 477 27.38 -20.58 9.35
C ILE A 477 27.01 -20.08 10.76
N SER A 478 28.00 -19.99 11.64
CA SER A 478 27.84 -19.46 13.00
C SER A 478 29.16 -18.83 13.44
N GLY A 479 29.10 -17.75 14.22
CA GLY A 479 30.25 -16.98 14.68
C GLY A 479 30.30 -15.57 14.10
N THR A 480 31.28 -14.78 14.52
CA THR A 480 31.48 -13.37 14.16
C THR A 480 32.65 -13.21 13.19
N ASN A 481 32.61 -12.20 12.32
CA ASN A 481 33.70 -11.81 11.41
C ASN A 481 34.19 -12.92 10.47
N ILE A 482 33.30 -13.82 10.04
CA ILE A 482 33.67 -14.86 9.08
C ILE A 482 33.63 -14.27 7.67
N GLN A 483 34.82 -14.00 7.13
CA GLN A 483 34.96 -13.51 5.75
C GLN A 483 35.00 -14.67 4.74
N ASP A 484 35.60 -15.81 5.06
CA ASP A 484 35.68 -16.98 4.18
C ASP A 484 34.69 -18.07 4.63
N GLY A 485 33.40 -17.82 4.38
CA GLY A 485 32.33 -18.76 4.73
C GLY A 485 31.99 -19.75 3.61
N PRO A 486 30.95 -20.57 3.81
CA PRO A 486 30.50 -21.52 2.80
C PRO A 486 30.04 -20.85 1.51
N PHE A 487 30.42 -21.42 0.37
CA PHE A 487 29.89 -21.06 -0.95
C PHE A 487 28.83 -22.06 -1.42
N PHE A 488 27.93 -21.58 -2.28
CA PHE A 488 26.92 -22.35 -2.98
C PHE A 488 27.41 -22.61 -4.41
N GLU A 489 27.61 -23.88 -4.76
CA GLU A 489 28.00 -24.30 -6.11
C GLU A 489 27.09 -25.45 -6.52
N GLY A 490 26.37 -25.27 -7.62
CA GLY A 490 25.57 -26.31 -8.25
C GLY A 490 26.12 -26.68 -9.62
N GLU A 491 25.36 -27.45 -10.39
CA GLU A 491 25.75 -27.90 -11.72
C GLU A 491 24.58 -27.71 -12.71
N PHE A 492 24.85 -27.06 -13.84
CA PHE A 492 23.96 -27.04 -14.99
C PHE A 492 24.46 -28.04 -16.02
N LEU A 493 23.72 -29.12 -16.24
CA LEU A 493 24.11 -30.27 -17.05
C LEU A 493 25.43 -30.89 -16.59
N SER A 494 26.57 -30.37 -17.04
CA SER A 494 27.93 -30.79 -16.68
C SER A 494 28.84 -29.63 -16.24
N LYS A 495 28.30 -28.40 -16.17
CA LYS A 495 29.05 -27.17 -15.88
C LYS A 495 28.77 -26.73 -14.44
N LYS A 496 29.84 -26.53 -13.68
CA LYS A 496 29.78 -25.96 -12.34
C LYS A 496 29.33 -24.50 -12.39
N VAL A 497 28.42 -24.13 -11.51
CA VAL A 497 27.88 -22.77 -11.43
C VAL A 497 27.91 -22.31 -9.98
N TYR A 498 28.64 -21.23 -9.73
CA TYR A 498 28.68 -20.55 -8.44
C TYR A 498 27.41 -19.71 -8.27
N LEU A 499 26.69 -19.85 -7.16
CA LEU A 499 25.44 -19.13 -6.89
C LEU A 499 25.56 -18.05 -5.81
N GLY A 500 26.65 -18.05 -5.03
CA GLY A 500 26.85 -17.11 -3.94
C GLY A 500 27.65 -17.66 -2.76
N GLU A 501 27.72 -16.89 -1.68
CA GLU A 501 28.44 -17.23 -0.46
C GLU A 501 27.81 -16.59 0.80
N MET A 502 28.10 -17.19 1.96
CA MET A 502 27.69 -16.71 3.28
C MET A 502 28.88 -16.09 4.02
N LYS A 503 28.66 -14.96 4.68
CA LYS A 503 29.62 -14.31 5.59
C LYS A 503 28.92 -13.90 6.89
N THR A 504 29.69 -13.55 7.91
CA THR A 504 29.15 -12.90 9.12
C THR A 504 29.91 -11.63 9.49
N ASP A 505 29.18 -10.63 9.98
CA ASP A 505 29.76 -9.39 10.49
C ASP A 505 30.28 -9.55 11.93
N GLU A 506 30.76 -8.46 12.52
CA GLU A 506 31.31 -8.43 13.87
C GLU A 506 30.31 -8.78 14.97
N LYS A 507 29.00 -8.66 14.71
CA LYS A 507 27.92 -9.03 15.63
C LYS A 507 27.33 -10.41 15.34
N GLY A 508 27.84 -11.12 14.32
CA GLY A 508 27.32 -12.41 13.89
C GLY A 508 26.04 -12.31 13.06
N ARG A 509 25.73 -11.12 12.50
CA ARG A 509 24.67 -10.93 11.51
C ARG A 509 25.09 -11.63 10.23
N LEU A 510 24.12 -12.23 9.54
CA LEU A 510 24.39 -12.91 8.27
C LEU A 510 24.53 -11.89 7.14
N ILE A 511 25.56 -12.05 6.31
CA ILE A 511 25.75 -11.33 5.06
C ILE A 511 25.69 -12.35 3.93
N MET A 512 24.74 -12.17 3.02
CA MET A 512 24.55 -13.03 1.85
C MET A 512 25.01 -12.30 0.59
N LEU A 513 25.84 -12.96 -0.21
CA LEU A 513 26.32 -12.49 -1.51
C LEU A 513 25.84 -13.45 -2.60
N GLY A 514 25.41 -12.88 -3.73
CA GLY A 514 24.97 -13.65 -4.90
C GLY A 514 26.12 -14.03 -5.84
N GLY A 515 25.74 -14.52 -7.02
CA GLY A 515 26.65 -14.83 -8.13
C GLY A 515 27.44 -13.63 -8.66
N HIS A 516 28.30 -13.89 -9.64
CA HIS A 516 29.19 -12.91 -10.26
C HIS A 516 28.64 -12.29 -11.56
N GLY A 517 27.40 -12.62 -11.94
CA GLY A 517 26.75 -12.14 -13.15
C GLY A 517 27.12 -12.95 -14.39
N LYS A 518 27.62 -14.17 -14.20
CA LYS A 518 28.05 -15.06 -15.27
C LYS A 518 26.84 -15.74 -15.92
N SER A 519 26.82 -15.78 -17.25
CA SER A 519 25.81 -16.50 -18.03
C SER A 519 26.43 -17.09 -19.28
N GLU A 520 26.09 -18.33 -19.60
CA GLU A 520 26.68 -19.07 -20.72
C GLU A 520 25.63 -20.01 -21.35
N ASN A 521 25.88 -20.34 -22.61
CA ASN A 521 25.21 -21.44 -23.31
C ASN A 521 26.13 -22.67 -23.31
N ILE A 522 25.56 -23.87 -23.13
CA ILE A 522 26.36 -25.11 -23.07
C ILE A 522 27.08 -25.44 -24.39
N ASP A 523 26.50 -25.07 -25.52
CA ASP A 523 26.99 -25.36 -26.88
C ASP A 523 27.63 -24.11 -27.54
N GLY A 524 27.61 -22.97 -26.86
CA GLY A 524 28.13 -21.69 -27.37
C GLY A 524 27.17 -20.93 -28.29
N ASP A 525 25.90 -21.31 -28.34
CA ASP A 525 24.88 -20.60 -29.11
C ASP A 525 24.60 -19.19 -28.55
N ILE A 526 24.35 -18.24 -29.44
CA ILE A 526 23.95 -16.88 -29.07
C ILE A 526 22.52 -16.82 -28.51
N ALA A 527 22.25 -15.83 -27.66
CA ALA A 527 20.88 -15.53 -27.25
C ALA A 527 20.13 -14.81 -28.39
N ILE A 528 18.84 -15.13 -28.56
CA ILE A 528 18.03 -14.61 -29.68
C ILE A 528 16.71 -13.99 -29.22
N THR A 529 16.27 -14.22 -27.99
CA THR A 529 15.07 -13.60 -27.39
C THR A 529 15.41 -12.94 -26.05
N PHE A 530 14.50 -12.10 -25.55
CA PHE A 530 14.69 -11.38 -24.28
C PHE A 530 14.55 -12.27 -23.04
N ALA A 531 13.85 -13.41 -23.12
CA ALA A 531 13.47 -14.19 -21.93
C ALA A 531 13.66 -15.70 -22.06
N ASN A 532 13.52 -16.27 -23.27
CA ASN A 532 13.46 -17.71 -23.46
C ASN A 532 14.57 -18.13 -24.43
N ASN A 533 15.72 -18.51 -23.88
CA ASN A 533 16.86 -18.98 -24.65
C ASN A 533 17.22 -20.40 -24.19
N GLU A 534 17.16 -21.36 -25.12
CA GLU A 534 17.44 -22.78 -24.85
C GLU A 534 18.95 -23.01 -24.68
N GLY A 535 19.35 -23.94 -23.83
CA GLY A 535 20.75 -24.28 -23.54
C GLY A 535 21.48 -23.28 -22.63
N TRP A 536 20.81 -22.20 -22.21
CA TRP A 536 21.39 -21.13 -21.39
C TRP A 536 21.19 -21.36 -19.89
N TYR A 537 22.16 -20.90 -19.12
CA TYR A 537 22.08 -20.75 -17.67
C TYR A 537 22.65 -19.40 -17.21
N ASP A 538 22.28 -18.98 -15.99
CA ASP A 538 22.87 -17.84 -15.29
C ASP A 538 23.11 -18.16 -13.80
N ASP A 539 23.81 -17.27 -13.12
CA ASP A 539 24.19 -17.44 -11.70
C ASP A 539 23.35 -16.61 -10.72
N THR A 540 22.19 -16.13 -11.16
CA THR A 540 21.17 -15.64 -10.23
C THR A 540 20.58 -16.81 -9.44
N SER A 541 19.93 -16.55 -8.32
CA SER A 541 19.40 -17.60 -7.44
C SER A 541 18.43 -17.01 -6.42
N ASP A 542 17.70 -17.87 -5.73
CA ASP A 542 16.98 -17.49 -4.51
C ASP A 542 16.82 -18.67 -3.57
N GLY A 543 16.48 -18.41 -2.32
CA GLY A 543 16.38 -19.48 -1.34
C GLY A 543 15.95 -19.09 0.07
N PRO A 544 15.54 -20.08 0.88
CA PRO A 544 15.19 -19.87 2.28
C PRO A 544 16.41 -19.47 3.12
N VAL A 545 16.17 -18.58 4.07
CA VAL A 545 17.09 -18.18 5.14
C VAL A 545 16.42 -18.50 6.48
N THR A 546 17.01 -19.40 7.26
CA THR A 546 16.51 -19.78 8.60
C THR A 546 17.62 -19.68 9.63
N ALA A 547 17.26 -19.70 10.92
CA ALA A 547 18.24 -19.67 11.99
C ALA A 547 17.79 -20.50 13.19
N GLU A 548 18.74 -21.15 13.84
CA GLU A 548 18.60 -21.66 15.20
C GLU A 548 19.06 -20.58 16.17
N VAL A 549 18.19 -20.19 17.10
CA VAL A 549 18.47 -19.12 18.08
C VAL A 549 18.23 -19.64 19.49
N GLU A 550 19.28 -19.59 20.31
CA GLU A 550 19.21 -19.87 21.75
C GLU A 550 19.48 -18.59 22.53
N TYR A 551 18.49 -18.13 23.29
CA TYR A 551 18.55 -16.93 24.12
C TYR A 551 18.30 -17.31 25.58
N ASN A 552 19.20 -16.91 26.50
CA ASN A 552 19.13 -17.26 27.92
C ASN A 552 18.89 -18.77 28.20
N GLY A 553 19.52 -19.65 27.40
CA GLY A 553 19.38 -21.11 27.53
C GLY A 553 18.06 -21.69 26.97
N THR A 554 17.21 -20.86 26.35
CA THR A 554 15.95 -21.27 25.72
C THR A 554 16.06 -21.19 24.21
N LYS A 555 15.67 -22.26 23.51
CA LYS A 555 15.55 -22.26 22.05
C LYS A 555 14.27 -21.53 21.64
N LEU A 556 14.40 -20.47 20.85
CA LEU A 556 13.28 -19.68 20.37
C LEU A 556 12.72 -20.27 19.07
N LYS A 557 11.41 -20.14 18.87
CA LYS A 557 10.82 -20.29 17.54
C LYS A 557 11.21 -19.06 16.72
N VAL A 558 11.81 -19.28 15.56
CA VAL A 558 12.28 -18.22 14.66
C VAL A 558 11.43 -18.17 13.40
N ASP A 559 10.82 -17.03 13.11
CA ASP A 559 10.16 -16.81 11.83
C ASP A 559 11.20 -16.64 10.71
N PRO A 560 11.09 -17.43 9.62
CA PRO A 560 12.12 -17.50 8.61
C PRO A 560 12.08 -16.30 7.64
N ALA A 561 13.12 -16.18 6.83
CA ALA A 561 13.23 -15.22 5.75
C ALA A 561 13.59 -15.92 4.42
N TRP A 562 13.71 -15.12 3.37
CA TRP A 562 14.15 -15.53 2.03
C TRP A 562 15.25 -14.60 1.55
N VAL A 563 16.07 -15.05 0.61
CA VAL A 563 17.03 -14.19 -0.11
C VAL A 563 16.85 -14.36 -1.61
N VAL A 564 16.95 -13.26 -2.36
CA VAL A 564 16.86 -13.21 -3.82
C VAL A 564 18.12 -12.55 -4.37
N CYS A 565 18.80 -13.24 -5.30
CA CYS A 565 19.88 -12.69 -6.10
C CYS A 565 19.33 -12.16 -7.43
N ALA A 566 19.42 -10.85 -7.61
CA ALA A 566 18.89 -10.13 -8.75
C ALA A 566 20.01 -9.58 -9.67
N PRO A 567 19.66 -9.06 -10.86
CA PRO A 567 20.53 -8.19 -11.64
C PRO A 567 21.09 -7.00 -10.85
N PRO A 568 22.18 -6.36 -11.32
CA PRO A 568 22.71 -5.15 -10.71
C PRO A 568 21.68 -4.02 -10.65
N ASP A 569 21.85 -3.12 -9.70
CA ASP A 569 21.12 -1.84 -9.66
C ASP A 569 21.99 -0.76 -10.28
N TYR A 570 21.67 -0.35 -11.50
CA TYR A 570 22.43 0.69 -12.20
C TYR A 570 22.03 2.11 -11.77
N ALA A 571 21.04 2.27 -10.89
CA ALA A 571 20.75 3.55 -10.25
C ALA A 571 20.28 3.34 -8.80
N PRO A 572 21.21 3.02 -7.87
CA PRO A 572 20.90 2.53 -6.52
C PRO A 572 20.04 3.46 -5.65
N MET A 573 19.99 4.75 -5.96
CA MET A 573 19.16 5.73 -5.23
C MET A 573 17.75 5.91 -5.83
N GLN A 574 17.51 5.41 -7.04
CA GLN A 574 16.25 5.61 -7.74
C GLN A 574 15.19 4.63 -7.27
N LYS A 575 13.93 5.03 -7.39
CA LYS A 575 12.76 4.19 -7.06
C LYS A 575 11.75 4.28 -8.18
N SER A 576 11.12 3.15 -8.50
CA SER A 576 9.96 3.17 -9.39
C SER A 576 8.78 3.84 -8.67
N VAL A 577 7.83 4.40 -9.42
CA VAL A 577 6.64 5.07 -8.85
C VAL A 577 5.86 4.13 -7.93
N ARG A 578 5.69 2.87 -8.36
CA ARG A 578 5.20 1.76 -7.55
C ARG A 578 6.33 0.76 -7.33
N THR A 579 6.66 0.52 -6.06
CA THR A 579 7.74 -0.38 -5.64
C THR A 579 7.18 -1.73 -5.20
N MET A 580 8.04 -2.74 -5.05
CA MET A 580 7.61 -4.04 -4.51
C MET A 580 7.05 -3.91 -3.09
N TRP A 581 7.53 -2.94 -2.30
CA TRP A 581 6.95 -2.58 -1.00
C TRP A 581 5.48 -2.19 -1.14
N ASP A 582 5.15 -1.28 -2.07
CA ASP A 582 3.78 -0.79 -2.27
C ASP A 582 2.84 -1.91 -2.70
N LEU A 583 3.32 -2.77 -3.60
CA LEU A 583 2.56 -3.92 -4.11
C LEU A 583 2.28 -4.94 -3.00
N MET A 584 3.32 -5.40 -2.30
CA MET A 584 3.19 -6.41 -1.26
C MET A 584 2.40 -5.91 -0.06
N ARG A 585 2.55 -4.63 0.31
CA ARG A 585 1.72 -4.00 1.35
C ARG A 585 0.25 -3.99 0.95
N SER A 586 -0.07 -3.63 -0.30
CA SER A 586 -1.44 -3.68 -0.82
C SER A 586 -2.01 -5.11 -0.77
N VAL A 587 -1.22 -6.12 -1.13
CA VAL A 587 -1.62 -7.54 -1.03
C VAL A 587 -1.90 -7.93 0.41
N ALA A 588 -0.99 -7.61 1.34
CA ALA A 588 -1.12 -7.96 2.74
C ALA A 588 -2.36 -7.32 3.39
N VAL A 589 -2.67 -6.06 3.06
CA VAL A 589 -3.89 -5.38 3.50
C VAL A 589 -5.13 -6.05 2.91
N LYS A 590 -5.15 -6.29 1.59
CA LYS A 590 -6.29 -6.91 0.91
C LYS A 590 -6.60 -8.32 1.42
N SER A 591 -5.57 -9.08 1.80
CA SER A 591 -5.74 -10.42 2.36
C SER A 591 -5.96 -10.44 3.88
N GLY A 592 -6.03 -9.29 4.54
CA GLY A 592 -6.22 -9.19 5.99
C GLY A 592 -5.02 -9.62 6.83
N MET A 593 -3.82 -9.73 6.23
CA MET A 593 -2.58 -10.01 6.96
C MET A 593 -2.04 -8.74 7.64
N LEU A 594 -2.32 -7.56 7.07
CA LEU A 594 -2.08 -6.26 7.70
C LEU A 594 -3.40 -5.51 7.84
N THR A 595 -3.51 -4.74 8.91
CA THR A 595 -4.64 -3.82 9.08
C THR A 595 -4.47 -2.64 8.13
N ARG A 596 -5.50 -2.32 7.36
CA ARG A 596 -5.54 -1.10 6.55
C ARG A 596 -5.51 0.13 7.47
N PRO A 597 -4.58 1.08 7.29
CA PRO A 597 -4.68 2.38 7.96
C PRO A 597 -6.02 3.06 7.65
N GLN A 598 -6.64 3.70 8.64
CA GLN A 598 -7.91 4.41 8.42
C GLN A 598 -7.71 5.60 7.48
N ARG A 599 -6.62 6.34 7.67
CA ARG A 599 -6.20 7.52 6.90
C ARG A 599 -4.73 7.35 6.46
N PRO A 600 -4.33 7.78 5.25
CA PRO A 600 -2.94 7.80 4.84
C PRO A 600 -2.18 8.93 5.52
N SER A 601 -0.90 8.70 5.74
CA SER A 601 0.08 9.74 6.06
C SER A 601 0.48 10.46 4.77
N PHE A 602 0.51 11.79 4.80
CA PHE A 602 1.00 12.56 3.65
C PHE A 602 2.46 12.23 3.36
N THR A 603 3.33 12.23 4.37
CA THR A 603 4.77 11.98 4.20
C THR A 603 5.09 10.53 3.84
N LYS A 604 4.35 9.55 4.37
CA LYS A 604 4.68 8.12 4.19
C LYS A 604 3.94 7.44 3.04
N ASP A 605 2.73 7.90 2.70
CA ASP A 605 1.85 7.21 1.76
C ASP A 605 1.55 8.01 0.48
N ILE A 606 1.52 9.35 0.54
CA ILE A 606 1.13 10.20 -0.60
C ILE A 606 2.35 10.83 -1.29
N LEU A 607 3.17 11.57 -0.54
CA LEU A 607 4.32 12.30 -1.05
C LEU A 607 5.31 11.40 -1.83
N PRO A 608 5.60 10.15 -1.41
CA PRO A 608 6.51 9.28 -2.15
C PRO A 608 6.09 9.01 -3.60
N ILE A 609 4.79 8.94 -3.90
CA ILE A 609 4.29 8.73 -5.28
C ILE A 609 4.82 9.85 -6.19
N PHE A 610 4.71 11.10 -5.74
CA PHE A 610 5.10 12.28 -6.50
C PHE A 610 6.62 12.50 -6.52
N GLN A 611 7.30 12.24 -5.39
CA GLN A 611 8.76 12.29 -5.32
C GLN A 611 9.39 11.33 -6.31
N ARG A 612 8.95 10.06 -6.31
CA ARG A 612 9.49 9.03 -7.22
C ARG A 612 9.29 9.39 -8.69
N MET A 613 8.14 9.95 -9.08
CA MET A 613 7.97 10.48 -10.45
C MET A 613 8.97 11.60 -10.79
N THR A 614 9.27 12.47 -9.84
CA THR A 614 10.24 13.55 -10.01
C THR A 614 11.68 13.03 -10.06
N ASP A 615 12.03 12.05 -9.22
CA ASP A 615 13.38 11.50 -9.11
C ASP A 615 13.78 10.68 -10.35
N LEU A 616 12.80 10.08 -11.05
CA LEU A 616 13.02 9.41 -12.34
C LEU A 616 13.62 10.33 -13.43
N GLN A 617 13.68 11.65 -13.22
CA GLN A 617 14.40 12.59 -14.09
C GLN A 617 15.87 12.22 -14.36
N TRP A 618 16.50 11.50 -13.42
CA TRP A 618 17.91 11.16 -13.51
C TRP A 618 18.20 9.97 -14.44
N VAL A 619 17.15 9.26 -14.84
CA VAL A 619 17.24 7.97 -15.54
C VAL A 619 16.32 7.87 -16.76
N ASN A 620 15.45 8.85 -17.00
CA ASN A 620 14.61 8.91 -18.19
C ASN A 620 14.36 10.37 -18.62
N ALA A 621 14.61 10.68 -19.89
CA ALA A 621 14.51 12.04 -20.41
C ALA A 621 13.07 12.58 -20.45
N GLY A 622 12.06 11.72 -20.64
CA GLY A 622 10.65 12.12 -20.61
C GLY A 622 10.20 12.56 -19.21
N PHE A 623 10.57 11.81 -18.18
CA PHE A 623 10.36 12.23 -16.80
C PHE A 623 11.14 13.52 -16.47
N ALA A 624 12.37 13.67 -16.97
CA ALA A 624 13.17 14.87 -16.79
C ALA A 624 12.51 16.12 -17.36
N GLY A 625 11.96 16.04 -18.57
CA GLY A 625 11.33 17.18 -19.24
C GLY A 625 10.06 17.68 -18.55
N ALA A 626 9.30 16.80 -17.90
CA ALA A 626 8.01 17.18 -17.29
C ALA A 626 8.06 17.35 -15.78
N PHE A 627 8.64 16.38 -15.06
CA PHE A 627 8.70 16.35 -13.59
C PHE A 627 10.03 16.83 -13.03
N GLY A 628 11.11 16.80 -13.82
CA GLY A 628 12.45 17.12 -13.37
C GLY A 628 12.68 18.59 -13.02
N TRP A 629 13.93 18.94 -12.74
CA TRP A 629 14.34 20.32 -12.45
C TRP A 629 13.91 21.29 -13.56
N GLY A 630 13.20 22.36 -13.18
CA GLY A 630 12.62 23.33 -14.12
C GLY A 630 11.36 22.86 -14.86
N GLY A 631 10.94 21.60 -14.67
CA GLY A 631 9.73 21.03 -15.26
C GLY A 631 8.43 21.55 -14.62
N GLN A 632 7.33 21.42 -15.37
CA GLN A 632 6.00 21.89 -14.95
C GLN A 632 5.48 21.18 -13.68
N PHE A 633 5.88 19.92 -13.48
CA PHE A 633 5.37 19.03 -12.43
C PHE A 633 6.44 18.66 -11.40
N ASN A 634 7.36 19.58 -11.08
CA ASN A 634 8.37 19.35 -10.04
C ASN A 634 7.75 19.31 -8.62
N TYR A 635 7.21 18.14 -8.27
CA TYR A 635 6.51 17.93 -7.01
C TYR A 635 7.43 17.83 -5.78
N THR A 636 8.74 17.78 -5.98
CA THR A 636 9.73 17.86 -4.90
C THR A 636 10.04 19.30 -4.49
N SER A 637 9.58 20.29 -5.26
CA SER A 637 9.72 21.69 -4.87
C SER A 637 8.89 22.00 -3.62
N LYS A 638 9.40 22.92 -2.80
CA LYS A 638 8.75 23.33 -1.54
C LYS A 638 7.33 23.84 -1.72
N GLU A 639 7.10 24.60 -2.79
CA GLU A 639 5.79 25.13 -3.12
C GLU A 639 4.80 23.98 -3.36
N TRP A 640 5.21 22.96 -4.12
CA TRP A 640 4.38 21.80 -4.38
C TRP A 640 4.15 20.94 -3.15
N ILE A 641 5.17 20.63 -2.35
CA ILE A 641 5.01 19.84 -1.12
C ILE A 641 3.99 20.50 -0.18
N LYS A 642 4.05 21.82 0.00
CA LYS A 642 3.08 22.58 0.80
C LYS A 642 1.66 22.50 0.26
N LYS A 643 1.48 22.56 -1.07
CA LYS A 643 0.16 22.44 -1.72
C LYS A 643 -0.40 21.03 -1.59
N LEU A 644 0.42 20.01 -1.89
CA LEU A 644 0.02 18.61 -1.83
C LEU A 644 -0.32 18.16 -0.40
N GLY A 645 0.42 18.65 0.60
CA GLY A 645 0.23 18.32 2.01
C GLY A 645 -0.87 19.11 2.72
N ASN A 646 -1.58 20.02 2.04
CA ASN A 646 -2.61 20.83 2.65
C ASN A 646 -4.00 20.17 2.51
N PRO A 647 -4.67 19.78 3.61
CA PRO A 647 -5.96 19.09 3.55
C PRO A 647 -7.14 20.05 3.33
N SER A 648 -6.92 21.37 3.34
CA SER A 648 -7.97 22.38 3.20
C SER A 648 -8.84 22.15 1.94
N PRO A 649 -10.17 22.40 2.01
CA PRO A 649 -11.06 22.40 0.86
C PRO A 649 -10.61 23.35 -0.26
N ALA A 650 -9.82 24.38 0.04
CA ALA A 650 -9.26 25.29 -0.97
C ALA A 650 -8.40 24.59 -2.05
N PHE A 651 -7.82 23.44 -1.71
CA PHE A 651 -6.99 22.65 -2.62
C PHE A 651 -7.71 21.40 -3.17
N LEU A 652 -8.99 21.19 -2.84
CA LEU A 652 -9.74 19.99 -3.22
C LEU A 652 -9.74 19.78 -4.74
N GLU A 653 -10.08 20.80 -5.53
CA GLU A 653 -10.13 20.65 -7.00
C GLU A 653 -8.75 20.48 -7.62
N MET A 654 -7.70 21.06 -7.01
CA MET A 654 -6.31 20.82 -7.43
C MET A 654 -5.95 19.36 -7.20
N ARG A 655 -6.19 18.82 -5.99
CA ARG A 655 -5.93 17.41 -5.68
C ARG A 655 -6.74 16.48 -6.56
N ARG A 656 -8.02 16.78 -6.81
CA ARG A 656 -8.88 16.02 -7.73
C ARG A 656 -8.31 16.00 -9.15
N THR A 657 -7.93 17.16 -9.68
CA THR A 657 -7.35 17.27 -11.03
C THR A 657 -6.06 16.47 -11.15
N ILE A 658 -5.19 16.54 -10.14
CA ILE A 658 -3.96 15.74 -10.09
C ILE A 658 -4.27 14.25 -10.02
N SER A 659 -5.19 13.81 -9.14
CA SER A 659 -5.61 12.41 -9.01
C SER A 659 -6.17 11.84 -10.32
N ASN A 660 -6.92 12.64 -11.08
CA ASN A 660 -7.48 12.24 -12.39
C ASN A 660 -6.41 11.98 -13.48
N ASN A 661 -5.15 12.39 -13.27
CA ASN A 661 -4.06 12.02 -14.19
C ASN A 661 -3.60 10.58 -13.96
N PHE A 662 -3.86 9.97 -12.80
CA PHE A 662 -3.48 8.59 -12.53
C PHE A 662 -4.42 7.61 -13.20
N ARG A 663 -3.83 6.57 -13.79
CA ARG A 663 -4.54 5.50 -14.49
C ARG A 663 -5.41 4.70 -13.52
N ARG A 664 -6.64 4.42 -13.96
CA ARG A 664 -7.64 3.59 -13.28
C ARG A 664 -8.24 2.64 -14.29
N ILE A 665 -7.90 1.36 -14.20
CA ILE A 665 -8.18 0.35 -15.24
C ILE A 665 -9.68 0.13 -15.50
N GLU A 666 -10.52 0.50 -14.55
CA GLU A 666 -11.98 0.45 -14.61
C GLU A 666 -12.62 1.66 -15.33
N VAL A 667 -11.85 2.72 -15.61
CA VAL A 667 -12.33 3.94 -16.25
C VAL A 667 -12.13 3.86 -17.77
N THR A 668 -13.12 4.33 -18.54
CA THR A 668 -13.01 4.43 -20.00
C THR A 668 -11.84 5.33 -20.40
N GLY A 669 -11.00 4.87 -21.33
CA GLY A 669 -9.80 5.60 -21.78
C GLY A 669 -8.54 5.28 -20.97
N ALA A 670 -8.57 4.30 -20.06
CA ALA A 670 -7.41 3.89 -19.27
C ALA A 670 -6.22 3.38 -20.10
N GLU A 671 -6.48 2.94 -21.34
CA GLU A 671 -5.47 2.51 -22.32
C GLU A 671 -4.54 3.65 -22.78
N ALA A 672 -4.86 4.91 -22.45
CA ALA A 672 -4.10 6.06 -22.94
C ALA A 672 -2.67 6.12 -22.34
N PRO A 673 -1.64 6.36 -23.18
CA PRO A 673 -0.25 6.42 -22.73
C PRO A 673 0.07 7.66 -21.87
N GLN A 674 -0.74 8.72 -21.95
CA GLN A 674 -0.51 9.98 -21.22
C GLN A 674 -0.86 9.90 -19.72
N LEU A 675 -1.65 8.91 -19.29
CA LEU A 675 -2.02 8.75 -17.88
C LEU A 675 -0.82 8.25 -17.06
N TRP A 676 -0.77 8.64 -15.79
CA TRP A 676 0.31 8.31 -14.87
C TRP A 676 0.12 6.96 -14.18
N PRO A 677 1.22 6.26 -13.86
CA PRO A 677 2.59 6.59 -14.26
C PRO A 677 2.86 6.30 -15.74
N TRP A 678 3.86 6.96 -16.34
CA TRP A 678 4.29 6.75 -17.73
C TRP A 678 5.16 5.50 -17.92
N LEU A 679 4.73 4.41 -17.29
CA LEU A 679 5.39 3.11 -17.35
C LEU A 679 4.55 2.13 -18.18
N TYR A 680 5.21 1.22 -18.89
CA TYR A 680 4.54 0.07 -19.50
C TYR A 680 3.94 -0.85 -18.43
N GLY A 681 2.88 -1.55 -18.80
CA GLY A 681 2.14 -2.49 -17.95
C GLY A 681 2.32 -3.93 -18.41
N ASP A 682 1.71 -4.85 -17.68
CA ASP A 682 1.93 -6.29 -17.86
C ASP A 682 1.50 -6.82 -19.24
N ALA A 683 0.47 -6.22 -19.84
CA ALA A 683 -0.11 -6.62 -21.14
C ALA A 683 0.49 -5.86 -22.32
N ILE A 684 1.69 -5.28 -22.14
CA ILE A 684 2.42 -4.57 -23.18
C ILE A 684 2.50 -5.40 -24.47
N SER A 685 2.01 -4.82 -25.56
CA SER A 685 2.10 -5.33 -26.91
C SER A 685 2.51 -4.21 -27.87
N ILE A 686 3.31 -4.54 -28.88
CA ILE A 686 3.80 -3.59 -29.88
C ILE A 686 3.60 -4.20 -31.29
N PRO A 687 2.69 -3.64 -32.12
CA PRO A 687 1.76 -2.54 -31.81
C PRO A 687 0.74 -2.91 -30.72
N SER A 688 0.18 -1.92 -30.05
CA SER A 688 -0.77 -2.16 -28.96
C SER A 688 -2.05 -2.86 -29.45
N THR A 689 -2.52 -3.83 -28.66
CA THR A 689 -3.81 -4.51 -28.85
C THR A 689 -4.99 -3.78 -28.20
N GLY A 690 -4.75 -2.63 -27.56
CA GLY A 690 -5.80 -1.85 -26.88
C GLY A 690 -6.13 -2.33 -25.46
N SER A 691 -5.27 -3.16 -24.84
CA SER A 691 -5.44 -3.55 -23.44
C SER A 691 -5.30 -2.34 -22.50
N VAL A 692 -6.20 -2.22 -21.52
CA VAL A 692 -6.09 -1.25 -20.41
C VAL A 692 -4.87 -1.52 -19.49
N ARG A 693 -4.23 -2.68 -19.63
CA ARG A 693 -2.98 -3.08 -18.94
C ARG A 693 -1.73 -2.93 -19.83
N GLN A 694 -1.85 -2.26 -20.98
CA GLN A 694 -0.70 -1.85 -21.79
C GLN A 694 0.28 -0.97 -20.98
N HIS A 695 -0.23 -0.25 -19.98
CA HIS A 695 0.50 0.69 -19.13
C HIS A 695 0.23 0.41 -17.64
N ALA A 696 1.19 0.73 -16.77
CA ALA A 696 1.14 0.40 -15.35
C ALA A 696 0.09 1.21 -14.57
N THR A 697 -0.34 0.72 -13.41
CA THR A 697 -1.19 1.48 -12.48
C THR A 697 -0.57 1.43 -11.09
N LEU A 698 -0.90 2.41 -10.25
CA LEU A 698 -0.56 2.33 -8.82
C LEU A 698 -1.22 1.11 -8.16
N SER A 699 -0.77 0.72 -6.96
CA SER A 699 -1.43 -0.34 -6.22
C SER A 699 -2.84 0.10 -5.78
N GLU A 700 -3.72 -0.86 -5.51
CA GLU A 700 -5.10 -0.61 -5.05
C GLU A 700 -5.09 0.27 -3.79
N LEU A 701 -4.21 -0.05 -2.82
CA LEU A 701 -4.06 0.74 -1.61
C LEU A 701 -3.58 2.18 -1.88
N GLN A 702 -2.65 2.38 -2.84
CA GLN A 702 -2.21 3.72 -3.23
C GLN A 702 -3.34 4.53 -3.88
N LEU A 703 -4.16 3.90 -4.74
CA LEU A 703 -5.31 4.56 -5.37
C LEU A 703 -6.38 4.95 -4.34
N GLU A 704 -6.70 4.06 -3.40
CA GLU A 704 -7.61 4.36 -2.28
C GLU A 704 -7.09 5.51 -1.40
N PHE A 705 -5.79 5.55 -1.15
CA PHE A 705 -5.17 6.64 -0.41
C PHE A 705 -5.17 7.95 -1.20
N LEU A 706 -5.00 7.91 -2.52
CA LEU A 706 -5.21 9.09 -3.37
C LEU A 706 -6.66 9.58 -3.31
N ASP A 707 -7.66 8.69 -3.24
CA ASP A 707 -9.06 9.07 -3.11
C ASP A 707 -9.34 9.78 -1.77
N GLN A 708 -8.79 9.28 -0.66
CA GLN A 708 -8.86 9.96 0.64
C GLN A 708 -8.06 11.28 0.64
N TRP A 709 -6.91 11.31 -0.02
CA TRP A 709 -6.12 12.54 -0.18
C TRP A 709 -6.90 13.63 -0.92
N VAL A 710 -7.64 13.28 -1.98
CA VAL A 710 -8.49 14.24 -2.71
C VAL A 710 -9.50 14.92 -1.80
N THR A 711 -10.20 14.16 -0.95
CA THR A 711 -11.22 14.70 -0.03
C THR A 711 -10.63 15.49 1.13
N GLY A 712 -9.31 15.44 1.34
CA GLY A 712 -8.63 16.04 2.49
C GLY A 712 -8.61 15.15 3.73
N ASP A 713 -8.95 13.87 3.56
CA ASP A 713 -9.00 12.88 4.64
C ASP A 713 -7.65 12.15 4.81
N PHE A 714 -6.60 12.89 5.18
CA PHE A 714 -5.27 12.34 5.39
C PHE A 714 -4.55 13.04 6.54
N ASP A 715 -3.54 12.38 7.10
CA ASP A 715 -2.69 12.98 8.12
C ASP A 715 -1.69 13.93 7.46
N ALA A 716 -1.92 15.23 7.64
CA ALA A 716 -1.05 16.31 7.15
C ALA A 716 0.19 16.44 8.06
N ASP A 717 1.04 15.42 8.03
CA ASP A 717 2.16 15.21 8.96
C ASP A 717 3.51 15.74 8.47
N TYR A 718 3.53 16.46 7.34
CA TYR A 718 4.73 17.16 6.88
C TYR A 718 5.00 18.41 7.71
N MET A 719 6.19 18.46 8.32
CA MET A 719 6.68 19.63 9.03
C MET A 719 7.69 20.38 8.16
N ASP A 720 7.41 21.66 7.87
CA ASP A 720 8.36 22.53 7.20
C ASP A 720 9.50 22.88 8.16
N THR A 721 10.69 22.34 7.90
CA THR A 721 11.89 22.55 8.72
C THR A 721 12.75 23.71 8.22
N GLU A 722 12.30 24.45 7.19
CA GLU A 722 13.08 25.56 6.64
C GLU A 722 13.21 26.73 7.65
N GLY A 723 14.46 27.16 7.89
CA GLY A 723 14.78 28.15 8.93
C GLY A 723 14.99 27.54 10.32
N CYS A 724 14.77 26.23 10.50
CA CYS A 724 15.19 25.51 11.68
C CYS A 724 16.72 25.35 11.66
N PRO A 725 17.47 25.81 12.68
CA PRO A 725 18.92 25.61 12.76
C PRO A 725 19.31 24.13 12.93
N PHE A 726 18.34 23.26 13.20
CA PHE A 726 18.52 21.82 13.32
C PHE A 726 18.19 21.13 11.99
N HIS A 727 19.21 20.73 11.24
CA HIS A 727 19.04 19.72 10.19
C HIS A 727 18.99 18.35 10.86
N GLU A 728 17.88 17.64 10.73
CA GLU A 728 17.78 16.27 11.23
C GLU A 728 18.78 15.40 10.43
N LYS A 729 19.73 14.80 11.14
CA LYS A 729 20.72 13.91 10.52
C LYS A 729 19.99 12.69 9.96
N GLN A 730 20.32 12.31 8.73
CA GLN A 730 19.81 11.08 8.12
C GLN A 730 20.12 9.90 9.04
N LYS A 731 19.07 9.17 9.44
CA LYS A 731 19.14 8.09 10.43
C LYS A 731 19.61 6.81 9.79
N THR A 732 20.54 6.12 10.44
CA THR A 732 20.86 4.73 10.13
C THR A 732 19.86 3.80 10.82
N ILE A 733 19.84 2.53 10.44
CA ILE A 733 18.98 1.53 11.09
C ILE A 733 19.22 1.44 12.61
N ASP A 734 20.47 1.62 13.06
CA ASP A 734 20.84 1.55 14.47
C ASP A 734 20.43 2.81 15.27
N ASP A 735 20.06 3.91 14.59
CA ASP A 735 19.51 5.12 15.21
C ASP A 735 18.00 5.02 15.48
N LEU A 736 17.32 4.03 14.90
CA LEU A 736 15.88 3.83 15.09
C LEU A 736 15.59 3.04 16.39
N PRO A 737 14.45 3.31 17.06
CA PRO A 737 13.97 2.46 18.14
C PRO A 737 13.87 1.00 17.70
N VAL A 738 14.30 0.06 18.56
CA VAL A 738 14.38 -1.37 18.20
C VAL A 738 13.06 -1.94 17.66
N HIS A 739 11.92 -1.49 18.19
CA HIS A 739 10.61 -1.95 17.75
C HIS A 739 10.24 -1.49 16.31
N GLU A 740 10.89 -0.45 15.78
CA GLU A 740 10.68 0.06 14.42
C GLU A 740 11.66 -0.54 13.40
N GLN A 741 12.82 -1.04 13.85
CA GLN A 741 13.87 -1.55 12.98
C GLN A 741 13.42 -2.70 12.05
N PRO A 742 12.61 -3.70 12.50
CA PRO A 742 12.16 -4.79 11.62
C PRO A 742 11.33 -4.31 10.42
N ASP A 743 10.41 -3.38 10.65
CA ASP A 743 9.55 -2.81 9.60
C ASP A 743 10.38 -1.94 8.65
N MET A 744 11.33 -1.16 9.19
CA MET A 744 12.25 -0.37 8.37
C MET A 744 13.10 -1.27 7.45
N LEU A 745 13.69 -2.35 7.97
CA LEU A 745 14.48 -3.29 7.16
C LEU A 745 13.63 -3.94 6.06
N THR A 746 12.38 -4.30 6.39
CA THR A 746 11.42 -4.86 5.42
C THR A 746 11.13 -3.86 4.30
N LYS A 747 10.85 -2.61 4.65
CA LYS A 747 10.62 -1.53 3.68
C LYS A 747 11.87 -1.27 2.85
N ALA A 748 13.03 -1.08 3.49
CA ALA A 748 14.30 -0.80 2.84
C ALA A 748 14.68 -1.85 1.78
N ALA A 749 14.44 -3.14 2.06
CA ALA A 749 14.72 -4.19 1.09
C ALA A 749 13.77 -4.15 -0.13
N MET A 750 12.49 -3.86 0.07
CA MET A 750 11.47 -3.94 -0.98
C MET A 750 11.22 -2.62 -1.73
N ASP A 751 11.54 -1.47 -1.14
CA ASP A 751 11.29 -0.15 -1.73
C ASP A 751 12.22 0.17 -2.91
N PHE A 752 13.32 -0.58 -3.04
CA PHE A 752 14.26 -0.50 -4.16
C PHE A 752 14.02 -1.59 -5.23
N CYS A 753 13.04 -2.47 -5.04
CA CYS A 753 12.63 -3.45 -6.05
C CYS A 753 11.45 -2.95 -6.88
N LEU A 754 11.39 -3.38 -8.15
CA LEU A 754 10.35 -2.98 -9.09
C LEU A 754 9.07 -3.81 -8.91
N ALA A 755 7.91 -3.21 -9.21
CA ALA A 755 6.61 -3.88 -9.18
C ALA A 755 5.81 -3.76 -10.50
N ASP A 756 6.38 -3.15 -11.53
CA ASP A 756 5.76 -2.90 -12.84
C ASP A 756 6.82 -2.71 -13.89
N ALA A 757 6.60 -3.05 -15.16
CA ALA A 757 5.68 -4.10 -15.61
C ALA A 757 6.16 -5.47 -15.12
N PHE A 758 5.27 -6.44 -14.96
CA PHE A 758 5.69 -7.83 -14.87
C PHE A 758 5.79 -8.47 -16.26
N HIS A 759 6.82 -8.07 -17.02
CA HIS A 759 7.11 -8.57 -18.38
C HIS A 759 8.58 -8.96 -18.63
N PRO A 760 9.21 -9.86 -17.84
CA PRO A 760 8.74 -10.41 -16.56
C PRO A 760 8.99 -9.45 -15.38
N GLY A 761 9.82 -8.42 -15.50
CA GLY A 761 10.28 -7.59 -14.37
C GLY A 761 11.80 -7.76 -14.16
N CYS A 762 12.38 -7.14 -13.13
CA CYS A 762 13.84 -7.18 -12.91
C CYS A 762 14.25 -8.19 -11.81
N GLU A 763 13.89 -7.94 -10.55
CA GLU A 763 14.29 -8.81 -9.44
C GLU A 763 13.36 -10.02 -9.27
N MET A 764 12.06 -9.76 -9.37
CA MET A 764 10.96 -10.69 -9.12
C MET A 764 9.80 -10.35 -10.07
N THR A 765 8.77 -11.21 -10.11
CA THR A 765 7.63 -11.04 -11.04
C THR A 765 6.27 -11.26 -10.38
N TRP A 766 5.21 -11.31 -11.20
CA TRP A 766 3.80 -11.31 -10.84
C TRP A 766 3.37 -12.32 -9.75
N PRO A 767 3.99 -13.50 -9.51
CA PRO A 767 3.63 -14.32 -8.36
C PRO A 767 3.64 -13.55 -7.04
N MET A 768 4.54 -12.56 -6.90
CA MET A 768 4.66 -11.74 -5.71
C MET A 768 3.40 -10.91 -5.39
N ARG A 769 2.49 -10.71 -6.35
CA ARG A 769 1.19 -10.06 -6.07
C ARG A 769 0.08 -11.01 -5.63
N SER A 770 0.39 -12.30 -5.46
CA SER A 770 -0.54 -13.29 -4.94
C SER A 770 -0.33 -13.53 -3.45
N SER A 771 -1.40 -13.41 -2.66
CA SER A 771 -1.39 -13.69 -1.22
C SER A 771 -0.98 -15.13 -0.89
N GLY A 772 -1.16 -16.07 -1.83
CA GLY A 772 -0.76 -17.47 -1.69
C GLY A 772 0.74 -17.70 -1.54
N MET A 773 1.56 -16.73 -1.96
CA MET A 773 3.02 -16.77 -1.80
C MET A 773 3.48 -16.59 -0.36
N TYR A 774 2.61 -16.12 0.54
CA TYR A 774 3.00 -15.61 1.85
C TYR A 774 2.40 -16.42 3.00
N MET A 775 3.16 -16.54 4.10
CA MET A 775 2.69 -17.11 5.36
C MET A 775 2.40 -16.04 6.44
N ALA A 776 2.95 -14.84 6.25
CA ALA A 776 2.71 -13.63 7.03
C ALA A 776 3.05 -12.43 6.13
N PRO A 777 2.75 -11.17 6.51
CA PRO A 777 3.12 -10.01 5.71
C PRO A 777 4.59 -10.05 5.30
N PHE A 778 4.85 -9.94 3.99
CA PHE A 778 6.19 -9.98 3.39
C PHE A 778 7.01 -11.28 3.61
N ARG A 779 6.52 -12.27 4.36
CA ARG A 779 7.23 -13.54 4.60
C ARG A 779 6.77 -14.60 3.61
N VAL A 780 7.66 -14.98 2.72
CA VAL A 780 7.44 -16.07 1.76
C VAL A 780 7.06 -17.35 2.51
N LYS A 781 6.07 -18.06 2.00
CA LYS A 781 5.62 -19.34 2.52
C LYS A 781 6.59 -20.43 2.07
N HIS A 782 7.31 -21.06 2.99
CA HIS A 782 8.22 -22.14 2.65
C HIS A 782 7.45 -23.44 2.35
N ALA A 783 7.88 -24.19 1.33
CA ALA A 783 7.35 -25.51 1.05
C ALA A 783 7.66 -26.49 2.21
N LYS A 784 6.78 -27.47 2.44
CA LYS A 784 7.02 -28.50 3.44
C LYS A 784 8.14 -29.43 2.97
N ALA A 785 9.03 -29.81 3.90
CA ALA A 785 10.20 -30.65 3.63
C ALA A 785 9.88 -32.12 3.25
N THR A 786 8.63 -32.57 3.37
CA THR A 786 8.29 -33.98 3.11
C THR A 786 6.94 -34.13 2.39
N PRO A 787 6.90 -34.84 1.25
CA PRO A 787 8.05 -35.36 0.48
C PRO A 787 8.96 -34.23 -0.05
N PRO A 788 10.25 -34.49 -0.37
CA PRO A 788 11.12 -33.50 -0.99
C PRO A 788 10.46 -32.99 -2.27
N VAL A 789 10.37 -31.67 -2.41
CA VAL A 789 9.73 -31.02 -3.55
C VAL A 789 10.70 -30.02 -4.14
N ASN A 790 11.40 -30.39 -5.22
CA ASN A 790 12.11 -29.39 -6.04
C ASN A 790 11.13 -28.70 -7.01
N ASN A 791 9.92 -29.25 -7.19
CA ASN A 791 8.79 -28.66 -7.91
C ASN A 791 9.17 -27.99 -9.25
N ILE A 792 9.96 -28.71 -10.08
CA ILE A 792 10.46 -28.21 -11.38
C ILE A 792 9.53 -28.56 -12.56
N TYR A 793 8.46 -29.34 -12.34
CA TYR A 793 7.57 -29.81 -13.40
C TYR A 793 6.13 -29.94 -12.93
N TYR A 794 5.23 -29.30 -13.66
CA TYR A 794 3.78 -29.27 -13.44
C TYR A 794 2.98 -29.72 -14.68
N GLY A 795 3.64 -30.34 -15.66
CA GLY A 795 3.07 -30.69 -16.96
C GLY A 795 3.82 -30.07 -18.13
N PRO A 796 3.43 -30.35 -19.38
CA PRO A 796 4.11 -29.84 -20.58
C PRO A 796 3.93 -28.33 -20.79
N THR A 797 2.89 -27.74 -20.20
CA THR A 797 2.57 -26.31 -20.28
C THR A 797 2.15 -25.76 -18.93
N MET A 798 2.46 -24.50 -18.66
CA MET A 798 1.93 -23.76 -17.52
C MET A 798 0.69 -22.96 -17.95
N SER A 799 -0.37 -23.05 -17.16
CA SER A 799 -1.62 -22.30 -17.33
C SER A 799 -2.17 -21.84 -15.98
N SER A 800 -3.17 -20.96 -16.00
CA SER A 800 -3.88 -20.48 -14.82
C SER A 800 -4.39 -21.60 -13.91
N ASP A 801 -4.84 -22.72 -14.48
CA ASP A 801 -5.36 -23.88 -13.73
C ASP A 801 -4.31 -24.47 -12.79
N THR A 802 -3.04 -24.48 -13.23
CA THR A 802 -1.92 -25.02 -12.45
C THR A 802 -1.59 -24.15 -11.23
N LEU A 803 -1.81 -22.83 -11.35
CA LEU A 803 -1.52 -21.86 -10.28
C LEU A 803 -2.41 -22.06 -9.05
N THR A 804 -3.65 -22.49 -9.27
CA THR A 804 -4.68 -22.68 -8.22
C THR A 804 -4.58 -24.02 -7.50
N LEU A 805 -3.70 -24.92 -7.94
CA LEU A 805 -3.49 -26.20 -7.27
C LEU A 805 -2.96 -25.97 -5.85
N ALA A 806 -3.49 -26.71 -4.86
CA ALA A 806 -3.03 -26.61 -3.47
C ALA A 806 -1.53 -26.95 -3.28
N LYS A 807 -0.98 -27.79 -4.16
CA LYS A 807 0.46 -28.10 -4.27
C LYS A 807 1.13 -27.43 -5.47
N GLY A 808 0.45 -26.47 -6.09
CA GLY A 808 0.90 -25.69 -7.23
C GLY A 808 2.03 -24.74 -6.87
N PRO A 809 2.60 -24.05 -7.87
CA PRO A 809 3.78 -23.21 -7.70
C PRO A 809 3.53 -21.95 -6.87
N ILE A 810 2.27 -21.57 -6.64
CA ILE A 810 1.89 -20.44 -5.79
C ILE A 810 1.48 -20.94 -4.40
N LEU A 811 0.43 -21.76 -4.31
CA LEU A 811 -0.19 -22.14 -3.02
C LEU A 811 0.61 -23.20 -2.23
N GLY A 812 1.44 -23.99 -2.90
CA GLY A 812 2.18 -25.12 -2.31
C GLY A 812 3.35 -24.73 -1.39
N GLY A 813 3.71 -23.45 -1.37
CA GLY A 813 4.93 -22.95 -0.73
C GLY A 813 6.12 -23.00 -1.69
N GLN A 814 7.10 -22.13 -1.41
CA GLN A 814 8.28 -21.91 -2.23
C GLN A 814 9.44 -22.80 -1.79
N VAL A 815 10.24 -23.16 -2.78
CA VAL A 815 11.43 -24.00 -2.71
C VAL A 815 12.63 -23.15 -3.15
N ALA A 816 13.86 -23.55 -2.88
CA ALA A 816 15.02 -22.81 -3.39
C ALA A 816 14.94 -22.67 -4.93
N GLY A 817 15.19 -21.46 -5.45
CA GLY A 817 14.98 -21.09 -6.85
C GLY A 817 13.52 -20.79 -7.23
N GLY A 818 12.58 -20.86 -6.28
CA GLY A 818 11.15 -20.75 -6.52
C GLY A 818 10.66 -19.35 -6.87
N ILE A 819 11.40 -18.31 -6.48
CA ILE A 819 11.06 -16.90 -6.73
C ILE A 819 11.58 -16.44 -8.10
N THR A 820 12.80 -16.81 -8.46
CA THR A 820 13.49 -16.32 -9.68
C THR A 820 13.27 -17.19 -10.92
N ARG A 821 12.74 -18.40 -10.78
CA ARG A 821 12.47 -19.33 -11.90
C ARG A 821 11.64 -18.76 -13.04
N TRP A 822 10.81 -17.76 -12.75
CA TRP A 822 9.91 -17.10 -13.70
C TRP A 822 10.59 -16.08 -14.61
N MET A 823 11.78 -15.62 -14.22
CA MET A 823 12.48 -14.53 -14.90
C MET A 823 13.12 -15.02 -16.20
N ALA A 824 13.64 -14.07 -16.99
CA ALA A 824 14.39 -14.34 -18.20
C ALA A 824 15.65 -15.18 -17.95
N ILE A 825 16.00 -16.01 -18.94
CA ILE A 825 17.24 -16.76 -18.98
C ILE A 825 17.99 -16.50 -20.31
N PRO A 826 19.20 -15.91 -20.26
CA PRO A 826 19.82 -15.27 -19.09
C PRO A 826 19.28 -13.85 -18.83
N TRP A 827 19.39 -13.36 -17.59
CA TRP A 827 18.81 -12.08 -17.16
C TRP A 827 19.31 -10.83 -17.93
N GLN A 828 20.51 -10.88 -18.50
CA GLN A 828 21.10 -9.80 -19.28
C GLN A 828 20.29 -9.49 -20.54
N THR A 829 19.70 -10.52 -21.16
CA THR A 829 18.90 -10.37 -22.38
C THR A 829 17.62 -9.58 -22.11
N ASP A 830 17.04 -9.75 -20.92
CA ASP A 830 15.93 -8.95 -20.44
C ASP A 830 16.36 -7.51 -20.20
N THR A 831 17.43 -7.30 -19.42
CA THR A 831 17.98 -5.96 -19.12
C THR A 831 18.22 -5.13 -20.39
N ALA A 832 18.83 -5.69 -21.43
CA ALA A 832 19.07 -5.00 -22.71
C ALA A 832 17.79 -4.78 -23.57
N SER A 833 16.69 -5.43 -23.20
CA SER A 833 15.36 -5.32 -23.82
C SER A 833 14.43 -4.35 -23.06
N CYS A 834 14.83 -3.88 -21.88
CA CYS A 834 14.08 -2.95 -21.04
C CYS A 834 14.20 -1.49 -21.53
N ARG A 835 13.44 -1.11 -22.57
CA ARG A 835 13.60 0.19 -23.23
C ARG A 835 12.42 1.15 -23.04
N ASP A 836 12.56 2.31 -23.67
CA ASP A 836 11.65 3.42 -23.68
C ASP A 836 11.13 3.75 -25.09
N GLY A 837 9.97 4.41 -25.14
CA GLY A 837 9.44 5.05 -26.34
C GLY A 837 9.33 4.10 -27.55
N TYR A 838 8.85 2.87 -27.34
CA TYR A 838 8.71 1.91 -28.44
C TYR A 838 7.78 2.42 -29.55
N THR A 839 6.84 3.29 -29.19
CA THR A 839 6.00 4.04 -30.12
C THR A 839 6.58 5.45 -30.31
N THR A 840 7.72 5.55 -30.99
CA THR A 840 8.45 6.82 -31.22
C THR A 840 7.62 7.92 -31.89
N THR A 841 6.56 7.56 -32.61
CA THR A 841 5.61 8.52 -33.20
C THR A 841 4.74 9.23 -32.15
N TYR A 842 4.59 8.65 -30.95
CA TYR A 842 3.95 9.26 -29.80
C TYR A 842 4.97 10.09 -29.01
N ASP A 843 6.01 9.44 -28.48
CA ASP A 843 7.10 10.07 -27.74
C ASP A 843 8.36 9.17 -27.82
N PRO A 844 9.57 9.73 -27.98
CA PRO A 844 10.81 8.95 -28.10
C PRO A 844 11.30 8.32 -26.79
N TYR A 845 10.85 8.82 -25.63
CA TYR A 845 11.28 8.45 -24.27
C TYR A 845 10.17 7.83 -23.42
N LEU A 846 8.91 7.96 -23.83
CA LEU A 846 7.76 7.51 -23.07
C LEU A 846 6.76 6.71 -23.93
N PRO A 847 6.04 5.75 -23.34
CA PRO A 847 6.25 5.19 -22.00
C PRO A 847 7.57 4.41 -21.88
N THR A 848 7.95 4.02 -20.68
CA THR A 848 9.19 3.25 -20.40
C THR A 848 8.94 2.03 -19.51
N PHE A 849 9.82 1.03 -19.54
CA PHE A 849 9.76 -0.13 -18.63
C PHE A 849 10.26 0.23 -17.22
N TRP A 850 11.58 0.20 -16.99
CA TRP A 850 12.16 0.14 -15.65
C TRP A 850 13.33 1.12 -15.43
N PRO A 851 13.14 2.43 -15.70
CA PRO A 851 14.24 3.40 -15.69
C PRO A 851 14.97 3.48 -14.34
N ALA A 852 14.27 3.23 -13.23
CA ALA A 852 14.90 3.24 -11.90
C ALA A 852 16.01 2.18 -11.74
N ARG A 853 15.95 1.06 -12.47
CA ARG A 853 16.86 -0.08 -12.32
C ARG A 853 17.74 -0.26 -13.55
N VAL A 854 17.15 -0.02 -14.71
CA VAL A 854 17.77 -0.05 -16.02
C VAL A 854 17.58 1.34 -16.65
N PRO A 855 18.49 2.30 -16.39
CA PRO A 855 18.37 3.65 -16.91
C PRO A 855 18.19 3.67 -18.43
N ASN A 856 17.39 4.59 -18.95
CA ASN A 856 17.22 4.75 -20.39
C ASN A 856 18.10 5.87 -20.92
N ASN A 857 18.03 7.04 -20.28
CA ASN A 857 18.79 8.22 -20.65
C ASN A 857 19.32 8.91 -19.39
N ILE A 858 20.62 9.22 -19.38
CA ILE A 858 21.37 9.67 -18.21
C ILE A 858 22.12 10.97 -18.49
N LEU A 859 22.43 11.74 -17.43
CA LEU A 859 23.45 12.78 -17.49
C LEU A 859 24.83 12.09 -17.42
N ASN A 860 25.64 12.16 -18.48
CA ASN A 860 26.99 11.59 -18.47
C ASN A 860 28.04 12.54 -17.89
N GLU A 861 29.20 12.01 -17.53
CA GLU A 861 30.30 12.77 -16.91
C GLU A 861 30.72 13.99 -17.73
N LYS A 862 30.88 13.83 -19.05
CA LYS A 862 31.26 14.93 -19.94
C LYS A 862 30.28 16.12 -19.89
N ARG A 863 28.98 15.85 -19.92
CA ARG A 863 27.94 16.89 -19.88
C ARG A 863 27.79 17.48 -18.48
N TYR A 864 27.98 16.68 -17.45
CA TYR A 864 28.07 17.15 -16.08
C TYR A 864 29.23 18.14 -15.91
N ASP A 865 30.44 17.83 -16.39
CA ASP A 865 31.59 18.73 -16.31
C ASP A 865 31.33 20.07 -17.05
N GLN A 866 30.72 20.00 -18.24
CA GLN A 866 30.29 21.19 -18.97
C GLN A 866 29.24 22.02 -18.22
N THR A 867 28.37 21.38 -17.45
CA THR A 867 27.38 22.08 -16.62
C THR A 867 28.05 22.88 -15.51
N LEU A 868 29.12 22.33 -14.92
CA LEU A 868 29.87 22.95 -13.84
C LEU A 868 30.89 24.00 -14.31
N ASP A 869 31.31 23.97 -15.58
CA ASP A 869 32.33 24.87 -16.10
C ASP A 869 31.84 26.32 -16.23
N THR A 870 32.22 27.15 -15.25
CA THR A 870 31.88 28.59 -15.22
C THR A 870 32.52 29.41 -16.34
N ASN A 871 33.44 28.85 -17.14
CA ASN A 871 34.00 29.53 -18.31
C ASN A 871 33.09 29.42 -19.54
N LEU A 872 32.11 28.51 -19.54
CA LEU A 872 31.12 28.38 -20.59
C LEU A 872 29.97 29.38 -20.38
N ALA A 873 29.33 29.79 -21.47
CA ALA A 873 28.13 30.60 -21.40
C ALA A 873 27.01 29.85 -20.65
N GLU A 874 26.18 30.57 -19.90
CA GLU A 874 25.09 29.98 -19.11
C GLU A 874 24.15 29.13 -19.97
N GLU A 875 23.80 29.59 -21.18
CA GLU A 875 22.99 28.83 -22.14
C GLU A 875 23.62 27.49 -22.51
N THR A 876 24.94 27.45 -22.73
CA THR A 876 25.68 26.20 -23.02
C THR A 876 25.70 25.27 -21.81
N ARG A 877 25.82 25.81 -20.60
CA ARG A 877 25.76 25.03 -19.36
C ARG A 877 24.36 24.44 -19.15
N MET A 878 23.31 25.21 -19.44
CA MET A 878 21.91 24.74 -19.40
C MET A 878 21.64 23.67 -20.45
N GLU A 879 22.15 23.83 -21.67
CA GLU A 879 22.08 22.80 -22.72
C GLU A 879 22.79 21.52 -22.28
N ALA A 880 24.00 21.64 -21.71
CA ALA A 880 24.73 20.49 -21.19
C ALA A 880 23.96 19.78 -20.06
N PHE A 881 23.33 20.52 -19.15
CA PHE A 881 22.50 19.94 -18.09
C PHE A 881 21.22 19.29 -18.63
N ALA A 882 20.64 19.79 -19.73
CA ALA A 882 19.44 19.23 -20.33
C ALA A 882 19.74 18.00 -21.21
N ASP A 883 20.96 17.89 -21.75
CA ASP A 883 21.36 16.77 -22.61
C ASP A 883 21.34 15.44 -21.84
N ARG A 884 20.72 14.42 -22.44
CA ARG A 884 20.60 13.07 -21.87
C ARG A 884 21.16 12.07 -22.87
N ALA A 885 22.21 11.37 -22.48
CA ALA A 885 22.81 10.31 -23.29
C ALA A 885 22.05 9.00 -23.09
N ASP A 886 21.77 8.25 -24.15
CA ASP A 886 21.15 6.94 -24.01
C ASP A 886 22.11 5.97 -23.34
N TRP A 887 21.65 5.34 -22.26
CA TRP A 887 22.45 4.43 -21.44
C TRP A 887 22.85 3.15 -22.18
N LEU A 888 21.97 2.65 -23.07
CA LEU A 888 22.26 1.47 -23.89
C LEU A 888 23.10 1.76 -25.15
N ASN A 889 23.36 3.03 -25.50
CA ASN A 889 24.23 3.32 -26.65
C ASN A 889 25.68 2.89 -26.42
N ASP A 890 26.04 2.57 -25.17
CA ASP A 890 27.29 1.89 -24.85
C ASP A 890 27.36 0.50 -25.49
N LEU A 891 26.24 -0.11 -25.92
CA LEU A 891 26.22 -1.45 -26.52
C LEU A 891 25.78 -1.44 -28.00
N PRO A 892 26.36 -2.28 -28.87
CA PRO A 892 27.34 -3.32 -28.58
C PRO A 892 28.79 -2.81 -28.59
N LEU A 893 29.60 -3.29 -27.64
CA LEU A 893 30.98 -2.85 -27.44
C LEU A 893 32.02 -3.53 -28.33
N ASP A 894 31.63 -4.59 -29.04
CA ASP A 894 32.50 -5.40 -29.90
C ASP A 894 32.55 -4.91 -31.36
N GLY A 895 31.99 -3.72 -31.64
CA GLY A 895 31.94 -3.13 -32.98
C GLY A 895 30.95 -3.79 -33.93
N ALA A 896 30.12 -4.73 -33.45
CA ALA A 896 29.03 -5.28 -34.22
C ALA A 896 27.96 -4.19 -34.51
N ALA A 897 27.15 -4.39 -35.55
CA ALA A 897 26.05 -3.46 -35.82
C ALA A 897 25.09 -3.38 -34.61
N PRO A 898 24.57 -2.19 -34.24
CA PRO A 898 23.74 -2.00 -33.03
C PRO A 898 22.30 -2.51 -33.17
N ASN A 899 22.13 -3.69 -33.76
CA ASN A 899 20.85 -4.38 -33.81
C ASN A 899 20.53 -5.05 -32.46
N TYR A 900 19.26 -5.43 -32.29
CA TYR A 900 18.74 -6.04 -31.08
C TYR A 900 19.56 -7.26 -30.60
N THR A 901 19.81 -8.22 -31.49
CA THR A 901 20.49 -9.48 -31.15
C THR A 901 21.92 -9.22 -30.67
N ASN A 902 22.66 -8.33 -31.34
CA ASN A 902 24.00 -7.98 -30.93
C ASN A 902 24.00 -7.25 -29.58
N GLN A 903 23.04 -6.35 -29.34
CA GLN A 903 22.94 -5.63 -28.06
C GLN A 903 22.67 -6.56 -26.87
N ILE A 904 21.75 -7.53 -27.00
CA ILE A 904 21.47 -8.47 -25.90
C ILE A 904 22.67 -9.39 -25.61
N ASN A 905 23.41 -9.82 -26.64
CA ASN A 905 24.61 -10.65 -26.44
C ASN A 905 25.80 -9.82 -25.91
N SER A 906 25.91 -8.55 -26.31
CA SER A 906 26.90 -7.63 -25.76
C SER A 906 26.65 -7.36 -24.28
N MET A 907 25.39 -7.25 -23.84
CA MET A 907 25.05 -7.14 -22.42
C MET A 907 25.50 -8.38 -21.62
N ILE A 908 25.39 -9.60 -22.18
CA ILE A 908 25.88 -10.82 -21.52
C ILE A 908 27.38 -10.72 -21.21
N LYS A 909 28.17 -10.17 -22.14
CA LYS A 909 29.62 -10.06 -22.01
C LYS A 909 30.08 -8.84 -21.19
N TYR A 910 29.35 -7.73 -21.27
CA TYR A 910 29.82 -6.42 -20.80
C TYR A 910 28.86 -5.72 -19.84
N PHE A 911 27.97 -6.45 -19.16
CA PHE A 911 27.05 -5.83 -18.18
C PHE A 911 27.78 -4.96 -17.15
N ASP A 912 29.01 -5.35 -16.79
CA ASP A 912 29.83 -4.61 -15.84
C ASP A 912 30.36 -3.30 -16.39
N LYS A 913 30.28 -3.01 -17.69
CA LYS A 913 30.85 -1.79 -18.29
C LYS A 913 29.89 -0.61 -18.35
N LEU A 914 28.59 -0.85 -18.21
CA LEU A 914 27.59 0.22 -18.30
C LEU A 914 27.68 1.17 -17.11
N ALA A 915 27.25 2.42 -17.35
CA ALA A 915 27.28 3.46 -16.33
C ALA A 915 26.38 3.12 -15.13
N VAL A 916 26.87 3.41 -13.92
CA VAL A 916 26.05 3.40 -12.69
C VAL A 916 25.74 4.85 -12.34
N VAL A 917 24.45 5.18 -12.18
CA VAL A 917 23.99 6.52 -11.83
C VAL A 917 24.25 6.79 -10.35
N GLN A 918 25.08 7.80 -10.08
CA GLN A 918 25.53 8.16 -8.74
C GLN A 918 25.26 9.63 -8.45
N LYS A 919 25.05 9.95 -7.16
CA LYS A 919 24.91 11.32 -6.71
C LYS A 919 26.24 12.07 -6.85
N ARG A 920 26.16 13.33 -7.31
CA ARG A 920 27.28 14.26 -7.42
C ARG A 920 26.84 15.68 -6.99
N PRO A 921 27.76 16.51 -6.48
CA PRO A 921 27.48 17.91 -6.21
C PRO A 921 27.02 18.64 -7.48
N GLY A 922 25.95 19.43 -7.37
CA GLY A 922 25.52 20.33 -8.44
C GLY A 922 26.09 21.73 -8.29
N VAL A 923 25.50 22.70 -9.01
CA VAL A 923 25.94 24.10 -8.93
C VAL A 923 25.35 24.75 -7.68
N GLN A 924 26.22 25.32 -6.84
CA GLN A 924 25.79 26.00 -5.61
C GLN A 924 25.38 27.45 -5.91
N ASN A 925 24.28 27.90 -5.30
CA ASN A 925 23.80 29.29 -5.36
C ASN A 925 23.42 29.80 -6.75
N ASP A 926 23.08 28.90 -7.69
CA ASP A 926 22.62 29.26 -9.04
C ASP A 926 21.18 28.73 -9.22
N PRO A 927 20.17 29.57 -9.49
CA PRO A 927 18.78 29.13 -9.63
C PRO A 927 18.52 28.33 -10.92
N ASN A 928 19.43 28.38 -11.90
CA ASN A 928 19.25 27.66 -13.17
C ASN A 928 19.57 26.16 -13.05
N PHE A 929 20.30 25.75 -12.02
CA PHE A 929 20.77 24.38 -11.85
C PHE A 929 20.42 23.83 -10.47
N PRO A 930 20.19 22.51 -10.34
CA PRO A 930 20.00 21.91 -9.04
C PRO A 930 21.32 21.88 -8.25
N LYS A 931 21.21 21.94 -6.91
CA LYS A 931 22.34 21.87 -5.98
C LYS A 931 22.99 20.49 -5.91
N GLU A 932 22.27 19.47 -6.36
CA GLU A 932 22.69 18.08 -6.40
C GLU A 932 22.25 17.50 -7.74
N MET A 933 23.09 16.66 -8.33
CA MET A 933 22.83 15.98 -9.60
C MET A 933 23.06 14.49 -9.45
N GLN A 934 22.51 13.69 -10.35
CA GLN A 934 22.94 12.30 -10.50
C GLN A 934 23.51 12.07 -11.90
N VAL A 935 24.67 11.41 -11.94
CA VAL A 935 25.53 11.29 -13.11
C VAL A 935 25.83 9.82 -13.34
N GLY A 936 25.74 9.35 -14.58
CA GLY A 936 26.17 8.01 -14.95
C GLY A 936 27.69 7.91 -15.00
N ILE A 937 28.26 7.05 -14.15
CA ILE A 937 29.70 6.87 -13.97
C ILE A 937 30.14 5.52 -14.55
N THR A 938 31.13 5.56 -15.44
CA THR A 938 31.80 4.35 -15.98
C THR A 938 33.14 4.13 -15.27
N PRO A 939 33.88 3.04 -15.52
CA PRO A 939 35.22 2.87 -14.96
C PRO A 939 36.14 4.07 -15.27
N THR A 940 36.78 4.61 -14.24
CA THR A 940 37.68 5.77 -14.38
C THR A 940 39.00 5.38 -15.06
N PRO A 941 39.72 6.33 -15.68
CA PRO A 941 41.04 6.06 -16.24
C PRO A 941 42.04 5.44 -15.25
N ALA A 942 41.96 5.83 -13.97
CA ALA A 942 42.79 5.25 -12.91
C ALA A 942 42.46 3.78 -12.63
N GLN A 943 41.18 3.40 -12.65
CA GLN A 943 40.74 2.01 -12.51
C GLN A 943 41.18 1.16 -13.70
N GLU A 944 41.09 1.71 -14.91
CA GLU A 944 41.56 1.04 -16.13
C GLU A 944 43.08 0.81 -16.11
N GLU A 945 43.86 1.81 -15.66
CA GLU A 945 45.31 1.66 -15.45
C GLU A 945 45.64 0.59 -14.39
N ALA A 946 44.89 0.57 -13.27
CA ALA A 946 45.04 -0.42 -12.22
C ALA A 946 44.73 -1.84 -12.73
N LEU A 947 43.68 -1.98 -13.56
CA LEU A 947 43.33 -3.24 -14.20
C LEU A 947 44.47 -3.74 -15.10
N LEU A 948 45.06 -2.88 -15.94
CA LEU A 948 46.20 -3.28 -16.78
C LEU A 948 47.39 -3.74 -15.95
N LYS A 949 47.73 -3.03 -14.88
CA LYS A 949 48.81 -3.41 -13.95
C LYS A 949 48.53 -4.77 -13.30
N ALA A 950 47.30 -5.03 -12.88
CA ALA A 950 46.89 -6.31 -12.32
C ALA A 950 46.99 -7.45 -13.35
N THR A 951 46.53 -7.22 -14.59
CA THR A 951 46.65 -8.18 -15.69
C THR A 951 48.10 -8.50 -16.04
N LEU A 952 48.97 -7.48 -16.16
CA LEU A 952 50.39 -7.69 -16.40
C LEU A 952 51.02 -8.55 -15.30
N LYS A 953 50.64 -8.33 -14.03
CA LYS A 953 51.12 -9.16 -12.92
C LYS A 953 50.67 -10.61 -13.03
N ASP A 954 49.42 -10.87 -13.39
CA ASP A 954 48.90 -12.23 -13.62
C ASP A 954 49.67 -12.92 -14.75
N LEU A 955 49.87 -12.25 -15.87
CA LEU A 955 50.60 -12.78 -17.02
C LEU A 955 52.07 -13.06 -16.68
N HIS A 956 52.76 -12.15 -15.99
CA HIS A 956 54.13 -12.40 -15.51
C HIS A 956 54.22 -13.57 -14.52
N THR A 957 53.22 -13.73 -13.65
CA THR A 957 53.17 -14.86 -12.72
C THR A 957 53.05 -16.18 -13.48
N THR A 958 52.14 -16.23 -14.46
CA THR A 958 51.99 -17.39 -15.35
C THR A 958 53.30 -17.67 -16.11
N LEU A 959 53.95 -16.65 -16.66
CA LEU A 959 55.21 -16.75 -17.43
C LEU A 959 56.35 -17.37 -16.63
N ASN A 960 56.39 -17.10 -15.32
CA ASN A 960 57.41 -17.61 -14.41
C ASN A 960 57.11 -19.03 -13.90
N THR A 961 56.09 -19.71 -14.41
CA THR A 961 55.75 -21.09 -14.01
C THR A 961 56.55 -22.11 -14.84
N ASP A 962 57.23 -23.04 -14.18
CA ASP A 962 58.09 -24.06 -14.81
C ASP A 962 57.35 -25.05 -15.74
N SER A 963 56.02 -25.01 -15.74
CA SER A 963 55.14 -25.93 -16.49
C SER A 963 54.85 -25.51 -17.93
N LEU A 964 55.34 -24.35 -18.38
CA LEU A 964 55.07 -23.84 -19.74
C LEU A 964 56.04 -24.43 -20.77
N ASN A 965 55.51 -24.85 -21.92
CA ASN A 965 56.35 -25.21 -23.07
C ASN A 965 56.93 -23.95 -23.75
N SER A 966 57.94 -24.11 -24.60
CA SER A 966 58.65 -22.97 -25.23
C SER A 966 57.76 -22.10 -26.11
N ALA A 967 56.84 -22.70 -26.89
CA ALA A 967 55.94 -21.94 -27.75
C ALA A 967 54.96 -21.08 -26.93
N THR A 968 54.35 -21.68 -25.90
CA THR A 968 53.47 -20.98 -24.96
C THR A 968 54.20 -19.88 -24.19
N LYS A 969 55.48 -20.08 -23.86
CA LYS A 969 56.28 -19.06 -23.20
C LYS A 969 56.56 -17.86 -24.11
N ASP A 970 56.93 -18.10 -25.37
CA ASP A 970 57.19 -17.03 -26.36
C ASP A 970 55.93 -16.19 -26.59
N VAL A 971 54.79 -16.87 -26.73
CA VAL A 971 53.47 -16.25 -26.86
C VAL A 971 53.12 -15.32 -25.68
N LEU A 972 53.35 -15.78 -24.45
CA LEU A 972 53.06 -14.99 -23.26
C LEU A 972 54.04 -13.82 -23.09
N VAL A 973 55.30 -13.98 -23.50
CA VAL A 973 56.27 -12.86 -23.58
C VAL A 973 55.77 -11.81 -24.55
N ASP A 974 55.31 -12.21 -25.75
CA ASP A 974 54.78 -11.28 -26.76
C ASP A 974 53.53 -10.55 -26.26
N ALA A 975 52.61 -11.25 -25.59
CA ALA A 975 51.42 -10.65 -25.01
C ALA A 975 51.77 -9.63 -23.90
N VAL A 976 52.72 -9.98 -23.02
CA VAL A 976 53.20 -9.08 -21.96
C VAL A 976 53.93 -7.87 -22.52
N ASP A 977 54.85 -8.07 -23.47
CA ASP A 977 55.59 -6.98 -24.13
C ASP A 977 54.61 -6.00 -24.78
N LYS A 978 53.68 -6.53 -25.59
CA LYS A 978 52.65 -5.71 -26.22
C LYS A 978 51.66 -5.07 -25.24
N LEU A 979 51.39 -5.67 -24.08
CA LEU A 979 50.53 -5.08 -23.04
C LEU A 979 51.27 -4.07 -22.13
N SER A 980 52.60 -4.09 -22.13
CA SER A 980 53.44 -3.28 -21.24
C SER A 980 53.87 -1.92 -21.82
N HIS A 981 53.60 -1.66 -23.10
CA HIS A 981 53.90 -0.36 -23.71
C HIS A 981 53.03 0.74 -23.06
N ASP A 982 53.67 1.77 -22.50
CA ASP A 982 52.99 2.94 -21.94
C ASP A 982 51.99 3.48 -23.00
N ASN A 983 50.69 3.53 -22.66
CA ASN A 983 49.55 4.03 -23.45
C ASN A 983 48.61 3.02 -24.16
N LEU A 984 48.66 1.70 -23.92
CA LEU A 984 47.73 0.77 -24.59
C LEU A 984 46.25 0.94 -24.28
N LEU A 985 45.92 1.56 -23.14
CA LEU A 985 44.55 1.92 -22.78
C LEU A 985 44.20 3.37 -23.14
N ASN A 986 45.12 4.12 -23.75
CA ASN A 986 44.81 5.42 -24.31
C ASN A 986 44.15 5.22 -25.69
N GLU A 987 43.05 5.95 -25.93
CA GLU A 987 42.37 5.98 -27.22
C GLU A 987 43.31 6.31 -28.40
N GLU A 988 44.33 7.13 -28.18
CA GLU A 988 45.28 7.53 -29.24
C GLU A 988 46.16 6.36 -29.75
N PHE A 989 46.54 5.42 -28.88
CA PHE A 989 47.35 4.25 -29.24
C PHE A 989 46.53 3.15 -29.95
N LEU A 990 45.26 3.02 -29.59
CA LEU A 990 44.35 2.00 -30.16
C LEU A 990 43.93 2.32 -31.61
N LEU A 991 44.16 3.54 -32.10
CA LEU A 991 43.72 4.02 -33.42
C LEU A 991 44.71 3.73 -34.59
N GLU A 992 45.99 3.43 -34.34
CA GLU A 992 47.04 3.34 -35.39
C GLU A 992 47.19 1.96 -36.09
N GLY A 993 46.12 1.20 -36.33
CA GLY A 993 46.17 -0.04 -37.14
C GLY A 993 46.87 -1.25 -36.49
N ALA A 994 47.52 -1.08 -35.33
CA ALA A 994 47.91 -2.15 -34.40
C ALA A 994 46.71 -2.86 -33.74
N GLN A 995 45.51 -2.30 -33.94
CA GLN A 995 44.17 -2.65 -33.45
C GLN A 995 43.79 -4.13 -33.59
N ASN A 996 43.67 -4.61 -34.84
CA ASN A 996 43.25 -6.00 -35.10
C ASN A 996 44.36 -7.00 -34.76
N GLN A 997 45.62 -6.58 -34.91
CA GLN A 997 46.75 -7.44 -34.57
C GLN A 997 46.86 -7.64 -33.06
N LEU A 998 46.55 -6.64 -32.22
CA LEU A 998 46.60 -6.78 -30.78
C LEU A 998 45.41 -7.59 -30.24
N LEU A 999 44.18 -7.33 -30.70
CA LEU A 999 43.02 -8.10 -30.25
C LEU A 999 43.09 -9.56 -30.72
N THR A 1000 43.40 -9.80 -32.00
CA THR A 1000 43.58 -11.18 -32.50
C THR A 1000 44.77 -11.85 -31.82
N LEU A 1001 45.88 -11.17 -31.56
CA LEU A 1001 46.98 -11.76 -30.79
C LEU A 1001 46.51 -12.08 -29.36
N VAL A 1002 45.93 -11.14 -28.63
CA VAL A 1002 45.48 -11.36 -27.24
C VAL A 1002 44.40 -12.46 -27.17
N GLU A 1003 43.44 -12.49 -28.10
CA GLU A 1003 42.38 -13.49 -28.14
C GLU A 1003 42.90 -14.87 -28.59
N ASP A 1004 43.64 -14.97 -29.70
CA ASP A 1004 44.15 -16.28 -30.16
C ASP A 1004 45.21 -16.86 -29.22
N GLU A 1005 46.10 -16.02 -28.69
CA GLU A 1005 47.21 -16.46 -27.86
C GLU A 1005 46.82 -16.72 -26.40
N LEU A 1006 45.93 -15.91 -25.79
CA LEU A 1006 45.56 -16.08 -24.37
C LEU A 1006 44.32 -16.95 -24.15
N MET A 1007 43.35 -16.98 -25.08
CA MET A 1007 42.09 -17.68 -24.85
C MET A 1007 42.13 -19.17 -25.17
N LYS A 1008 42.99 -19.60 -26.11
CA LYS A 1008 43.07 -21.02 -26.54
C LYS A 1008 44.04 -21.84 -25.70
N ASP A 1009 45.15 -21.24 -25.27
CA ASP A 1009 46.30 -21.98 -24.74
C ASP A 1009 46.54 -21.79 -23.22
N PHE A 1010 45.83 -20.89 -22.53
CA PHE A 1010 46.03 -20.59 -21.10
C PHE A 1010 44.78 -20.73 -20.23
N VAL A 1011 45.01 -20.98 -18.93
CA VAL A 1011 43.96 -20.87 -17.89
C VAL A 1011 43.68 -19.39 -17.64
N GLN A 1012 42.48 -18.95 -18.00
CA GLN A 1012 42.07 -17.55 -17.93
C GLN A 1012 42.00 -17.07 -16.47
N THR A 1013 42.73 -16.01 -16.13
CA THR A 1013 42.51 -15.28 -14.87
C THR A 1013 41.40 -14.24 -15.05
N PRO A 1014 40.65 -13.89 -13.99
CA PRO A 1014 39.61 -12.85 -14.07
C PRO A 1014 40.13 -11.51 -14.61
N ASN A 1015 41.34 -11.08 -14.20
CA ASN A 1015 41.92 -9.82 -14.68
C ASN A 1015 42.24 -9.86 -16.18
N VAL A 1016 42.69 -11.00 -16.71
CA VAL A 1016 42.92 -11.16 -18.16
C VAL A 1016 41.60 -11.02 -18.91
N ILE A 1017 40.54 -11.70 -18.47
CA ILE A 1017 39.21 -11.60 -19.10
C ILE A 1017 38.68 -10.16 -19.06
N HIS A 1018 38.83 -9.48 -17.91
CA HIS A 1018 38.40 -8.10 -17.73
C HIS A 1018 39.16 -7.14 -18.65
N THR A 1019 40.47 -7.29 -18.79
CA THR A 1019 41.30 -6.46 -19.68
C THR A 1019 40.98 -6.70 -21.14
N ILE A 1020 40.80 -7.96 -21.57
CA ILE A 1020 40.32 -8.29 -22.92
C ILE A 1020 38.98 -7.60 -23.18
N SER A 1021 38.07 -7.67 -22.21
CA SER A 1021 36.76 -7.06 -22.32
C SER A 1021 36.83 -5.54 -22.41
N LEU A 1022 37.70 -4.91 -21.60
CA LEU A 1022 37.98 -3.47 -21.66
C LEU A 1022 38.57 -3.07 -23.02
N LEU A 1023 39.61 -3.75 -23.48
CA LEU A 1023 40.24 -3.49 -24.79
C LEU A 1023 39.20 -3.61 -25.89
N ALA A 1024 38.44 -4.71 -25.94
CA ALA A 1024 37.33 -4.88 -26.86
C ALA A 1024 36.37 -3.69 -26.85
N SER A 1025 35.98 -3.20 -25.66
CA SER A 1025 35.07 -2.06 -25.53
C SER A 1025 35.62 -0.71 -26.01
N LYS A 1026 36.95 -0.50 -25.90
CA LYS A 1026 37.61 0.76 -26.30
C LYS A 1026 38.05 0.76 -27.77
N LEU A 1027 38.22 -0.42 -28.36
CA LEU A 1027 38.60 -0.60 -29.77
C LEU A 1027 37.55 -0.04 -30.75
N HIS A 1028 36.34 0.25 -30.28
CA HIS A 1028 35.29 0.86 -31.07
C HIS A 1028 35.16 2.37 -30.77
N ASN A 1029 36.09 3.18 -31.28
CA ASN A 1029 35.88 4.62 -31.28
C ASN A 1029 34.89 5.00 -32.39
N ILE A 1030 33.62 5.08 -31.99
CA ILE A 1030 32.58 6.03 -32.41
C ILE A 1030 32.93 6.77 -33.72
N ASN A 1031 32.58 6.17 -34.86
CA ASN A 1031 32.07 7.00 -35.95
C ASN A 1031 30.72 7.55 -35.45
N ARG A 1032 30.78 8.62 -34.64
CA ARG A 1032 29.63 9.51 -34.46
C ARG A 1032 29.32 9.93 -35.87
N THR A 1033 28.24 9.41 -36.43
CA THR A 1033 27.65 9.99 -37.63
C THR A 1033 27.64 11.49 -37.41
N LYS A 1034 28.18 12.25 -38.37
CA LYS A 1034 28.08 13.71 -38.42
C LYS A 1034 26.61 14.16 -38.61
N SER A 1035 25.66 13.55 -37.91
CA SER A 1035 24.22 13.83 -37.99
C SER A 1035 23.72 14.77 -36.90
N HIS A 1036 24.58 15.28 -36.03
CA HIS A 1036 24.24 16.36 -35.09
C HIS A 1036 24.97 17.69 -35.41
N GLN A 1037 25.04 18.03 -36.69
CA GLN A 1037 24.68 19.39 -37.07
C GLN A 1037 23.23 19.29 -37.54
N GLU A 1038 22.27 19.66 -36.69
CA GLU A 1038 20.89 19.82 -37.11
C GLU A 1038 20.83 20.93 -38.17
N ALA A 1039 20.80 20.53 -39.44
CA ALA A 1039 20.14 21.34 -40.45
C ALA A 1039 18.62 21.28 -40.15
N PRO A 1040 17.87 22.38 -40.31
CA PRO A 1040 16.44 22.41 -40.00
C PRO A 1040 15.72 21.30 -40.76
N GLN A 1041 15.08 20.36 -40.05
CA GLN A 1041 14.40 19.22 -40.64
C GLN A 1041 13.32 19.66 -41.64
N LYS A 1042 13.48 19.31 -42.91
CA LYS A 1042 12.35 19.08 -43.81
C LYS A 1042 11.85 17.64 -43.58
N ARG A 1043 10.58 17.52 -43.18
CA ARG A 1043 9.85 16.25 -43.12
C ARG A 1043 9.95 15.52 -44.45
N THR A 1044 10.43 14.27 -44.41
CA THR A 1044 10.22 13.29 -45.48
C THR A 1044 9.69 12.01 -44.85
N GLU A 1045 8.77 11.37 -45.56
CA GLU A 1045 7.85 10.33 -45.09
C GLU A 1045 8.48 8.91 -45.12
N VAL A 1046 8.13 8.14 -44.08
CA VAL A 1046 8.07 6.67 -43.91
C VAL A 1046 9.27 5.75 -44.24
N GLY A 1047 9.89 5.27 -43.16
CA GLY A 1047 10.45 3.93 -42.99
C GLY A 1047 10.21 3.47 -41.54
N ILE A 1048 9.90 2.18 -41.32
CA ILE A 1048 9.61 1.63 -39.98
C ILE A 1048 10.85 1.82 -39.07
N PRO A 1049 10.74 2.49 -37.90
CA PRO A 1049 11.86 2.67 -36.98
C PRO A 1049 12.39 1.33 -36.44
N GLU A 1050 13.71 1.22 -36.27
CA GLU A 1050 14.41 0.02 -35.76
C GLU A 1050 13.95 -0.44 -34.35
N LYS A 1051 13.24 0.42 -33.60
CA LYS A 1051 12.57 0.08 -32.34
C LYS A 1051 11.29 -0.77 -32.54
N MET A 1052 10.62 -0.70 -33.70
CA MET A 1052 9.32 -1.38 -33.95
C MET A 1052 9.45 -2.84 -34.42
N THR A 1053 10.57 -3.25 -35.04
CA THR A 1053 10.76 -4.61 -35.59
C THR A 1053 11.03 -5.70 -34.54
N ARG A 1054 10.98 -5.35 -33.25
CA ARG A 1054 11.51 -6.18 -32.14
C ARG A 1054 10.48 -7.07 -31.46
N PHE A 1055 9.18 -6.84 -31.70
CA PHE A 1055 8.07 -7.63 -31.13
C PHE A 1055 7.35 -8.51 -32.15
N SER A 1056 7.60 -8.35 -33.45
CA SER A 1056 6.80 -8.97 -34.51
C SER A 1056 7.29 -10.38 -34.94
N ARG A 1057 8.02 -11.11 -34.11
CA ARG A 1057 8.51 -12.48 -34.44
C ARG A 1057 7.83 -13.60 -33.66
N TYR A 1058 6.57 -13.45 -33.24
CA TYR A 1058 5.76 -14.58 -32.77
C TYR A 1058 4.30 -14.42 -33.20
N ILE A 1059 4.07 -14.50 -34.50
CA ILE A 1059 2.76 -14.88 -35.05
C ILE A 1059 3.05 -16.08 -35.96
N PRO A 1060 2.65 -17.31 -35.62
CA PRO A 1060 2.64 -18.40 -36.58
C PRO A 1060 1.73 -18.00 -37.74
N LYS A 1061 2.20 -18.17 -38.97
CA LYS A 1061 1.37 -18.00 -40.18
C LYS A 1061 0.13 -18.88 -40.14
#